data_AF-A0A934REC1-F1
#
_entry.id   AF-A0A934REC1-F1
#
_cell.length_a   1.000
_cell.length_b   1.000
_cell.length_c   1.000
_cell.angle_alpha   90.00
_cell.angle_beta   90.00
_cell.angle_gamma   90.00
#
_symmetry.space_group_name_H-M   'P 1'
#
loop_
_entity.id
_entity.type
_entity.pdbx_description
1 polymer ?
#
loop_
_entity_poly.entity_id
_entity_poly.type
_entity_poly.pdbx_seq_one_letter_code
_entity_poly.pdbx_strand_id
1 'polypeptide(L)'
;MKSRCTRSGLLSLALLTSTALADVQFNFLDGGGLDGQGVGASMMEKDDNLIDITLTTVDIRGQDGTLASNGAGHVTNSLPPGNVGDALGINSVVNSGGWGNDDRDFNPGEAWMFSFDVDVELKALDFAGWGDNSSEVTLSFSDASAPLVLFGAPFGDTFSLGSRSVPAGTVITMELTNTSGDREVRAKYLTVAAIPEPPTGIIYGDQDGVGDWTTPDDDFLENGLPTVFNTGDDVIFPDNGNLAVTIEPAGVIAGDLAWVNTRNGTLTFIAGGSLVAESMNNVDRGSVRFENTATINGVVRCLENGEIEVGPTGNLTLGTLELGGGSRLEVEAGGVFNGLSASIIMGGGGADIRNAESLSLGPVENTFDENPLEKTGAGDLEFTSGLGTIATGPVSLEILDGSVTLSGTQRINIGGACVFDGNLIMNGPELELHASTISGTGSIVVDAPSLMSPRFNDGDNEIQVPVVINETLVVDPASGDNALIIERNMSGPGGLIKRGNGLLEIDQFLESGLKTGYEGDTQIEAGTMRLFDPILSDTGRVIFTPYVSGTRGKLDLFHGQSDVVNALYIDGVQMPSGTYGSSSVTGTVLDVVDDDRFMGDGWLVVLSDASSPDYQSWASGFGLEGLPHDDDDLDGVSNGDEYAFGTDPTSASSVSPISESLDAATGTFSYTRRNPVSNATGLSYRYEYSVSLANDWAPVPAGFGESSDGGNPVETVTVTLPVGLLSNPALFVRVVAE
;
A
#
# COMPACT_ATOMS: atom_id res chain seq x y z
N MET A 1 -27.42 44.22 4.40
CA MET A 1 -27.07 43.10 3.49
C MET A 1 -26.25 43.66 2.34
N LYS A 2 -24.94 43.81 2.55
CA LYS A 2 -23.99 44.10 1.48
C LYS A 2 -23.22 42.80 1.26
N SER A 3 -23.35 42.27 0.05
CA SER A 3 -22.60 41.12 -0.47
C SER A 3 -21.10 41.38 -0.28
N ARG A 4 -20.46 40.64 0.63
CA ARG A 4 -19.00 40.48 0.62
C ARG A 4 -18.69 39.58 -0.57
N CYS A 5 -18.23 40.21 -1.64
CA CYS A 5 -17.58 39.53 -2.74
C CYS A 5 -16.27 38.98 -2.17
N THR A 6 -16.20 37.67 -1.94
CA THR A 6 -14.94 36.95 -1.73
C THR A 6 -14.14 37.08 -3.03
N ARG A 7 -13.29 38.11 -3.11
CA ARG A 7 -12.10 38.01 -3.93
C ARG A 7 -11.23 37.00 -3.20
N SER A 8 -11.20 35.77 -3.71
CA SER A 8 -10.03 34.91 -3.55
C SER A 8 -8.88 35.74 -4.09
N GLY A 9 -8.11 36.35 -3.18
CA GLY A 9 -6.80 36.85 -3.54
C GLY A 9 -6.02 35.61 -3.91
N LEU A 10 -6.03 35.24 -5.19
CA LEU A 10 -4.83 34.66 -5.75
C LEU A 10 -3.76 35.68 -5.43
N LEU A 11 -2.98 35.43 -4.36
CA LEU A 11 -1.59 35.83 -4.41
C LEU A 11 -1.13 35.29 -5.75
N SER A 12 -0.87 36.23 -6.65
CA SER A 12 -0.19 35.93 -7.87
C SER A 12 1.16 35.43 -7.39
N LEU A 13 1.25 34.11 -7.19
CA LEU A 13 2.45 33.28 -7.18
C LEU A 13 3.12 33.38 -8.57
N ALA A 14 3.27 34.61 -9.05
CA ALA A 14 4.02 34.98 -10.22
C ALA A 14 5.36 35.41 -9.67
N LEU A 15 6.34 34.55 -9.87
CA LEU A 15 7.75 34.89 -9.83
C LEU A 15 8.31 35.28 -8.45
N LEU A 16 8.19 34.38 -7.48
CA LEU A 16 9.41 33.85 -6.87
C LEU A 16 9.54 32.41 -7.37
N THR A 17 9.61 32.26 -8.69
CA THR A 17 10.38 31.16 -9.24
C THR A 17 11.70 31.20 -8.49
N SER A 18 12.16 30.06 -7.96
CA SER A 18 13.59 29.87 -7.79
C SER A 18 14.21 30.49 -9.04
N THR A 19 14.96 31.58 -8.88
CA THR A 19 15.77 32.05 -10.00
C THR A 19 16.60 30.83 -10.33
N ALA A 20 16.31 30.19 -11.46
CA ALA A 20 16.98 28.96 -11.86
C ALA A 20 18.46 29.19 -11.61
N LEU A 21 19.03 28.41 -10.68
CA LEU A 21 20.40 28.68 -10.25
C LEU A 21 21.26 28.64 -11.52
N ALA A 22 22.06 29.67 -11.71
CA ALA A 22 22.78 29.82 -12.95
C ALA A 22 23.96 28.85 -12.95
N ASP A 23 23.94 27.90 -13.88
CA ASP A 23 24.99 26.90 -13.99
C ASP A 23 26.31 27.55 -14.41
N VAL A 24 27.38 27.16 -13.72
CA VAL A 24 28.76 27.53 -13.96
C VAL A 24 29.57 26.26 -14.18
N GLN A 25 30.37 26.26 -15.24
CA GLN A 25 31.34 25.21 -15.49
C GLN A 25 32.75 25.64 -15.06
N PHE A 26 33.31 24.90 -14.10
CA PHE A 26 34.76 24.88 -13.90
C PHE A 26 35.39 24.05 -15.02
N ASN A 27 36.20 24.71 -15.86
CA ASN A 27 36.82 24.12 -17.04
C ASN A 27 38.25 23.66 -16.76
N PHE A 28 38.49 22.36 -16.90
CA PHE A 28 39.79 21.75 -16.66
C PHE A 28 40.61 21.46 -17.94
N LEU A 29 40.20 21.98 -19.09
CA LEU A 29 40.83 21.72 -20.40
C LEU A 29 41.98 22.69 -20.78
N ASP A 30 42.06 23.87 -20.15
CA ASP A 30 42.84 24.99 -20.71
C ASP A 30 44.15 25.30 -19.95
N GLY A 31 44.66 24.38 -19.13
CA GLY A 31 45.79 24.65 -18.23
C GLY A 31 45.45 25.71 -17.17
N GLY A 32 44.28 25.57 -16.55
CA GLY A 32 43.68 26.54 -15.63
C GLY A 32 44.38 26.67 -14.26
N GLY A 33 43.71 27.33 -13.30
CA GLY A 33 44.29 27.67 -11.99
C GLY A 33 44.75 26.49 -11.11
N LEU A 34 44.38 25.26 -11.48
CA LEU A 34 44.76 24.03 -10.78
C LEU A 34 45.88 23.24 -11.48
N ASP A 35 46.31 23.62 -12.68
CA ASP A 35 47.28 22.85 -13.44
C ASP A 35 48.69 22.88 -12.82
N GLY A 36 49.22 21.70 -12.52
CA GLY A 36 50.53 21.51 -11.87
C GLY A 36 50.60 22.09 -10.45
N GLN A 37 49.45 22.33 -9.80
CA GLN A 37 49.39 22.95 -8.48
C GLN A 37 49.05 21.95 -7.36
N GLY A 38 49.46 22.26 -6.14
CA GLY A 38 49.16 21.44 -4.96
C GLY A 38 48.08 22.06 -4.07
N VAL A 39 48.15 21.76 -2.78
CA VAL A 39 47.26 22.32 -1.74
C VAL A 39 47.18 23.85 -1.80
N GLY A 40 45.96 24.39 -1.77
CA GLY A 40 45.66 25.82 -1.79
C GLY A 40 45.51 26.43 -3.17
N ALA A 41 45.70 25.65 -4.25
CA ALA A 41 45.35 26.08 -5.60
C ALA A 41 43.86 26.36 -5.72
N SER A 42 43.48 27.36 -6.52
CA SER A 42 42.08 27.71 -6.72
C SER A 42 41.76 28.15 -8.14
N MET A 43 40.49 27.98 -8.51
CA MET A 43 39.86 28.52 -9.70
C MET A 43 38.62 29.30 -9.28
N MET A 44 38.35 30.40 -9.97
CA MET A 44 37.16 31.22 -9.75
C MET A 44 36.38 31.30 -11.05
N GLU A 45 35.08 31.06 -10.96
CA GLU A 45 34.13 31.25 -12.04
C GLU A 45 32.97 32.12 -11.54
N LYS A 46 32.24 32.74 -12.47
CA LYS A 46 31.14 33.65 -12.17
C LYS A 46 29.84 33.12 -12.74
N ASP A 47 28.80 33.03 -11.92
CA ASP A 47 27.47 32.63 -12.39
C ASP A 47 26.71 33.78 -13.08
N ASP A 48 25.61 33.46 -13.77
CA ASP A 48 24.78 34.48 -14.46
C ASP A 48 24.09 35.43 -13.46
N ASN A 49 24.06 35.10 -12.17
CA ASN A 49 23.63 35.98 -11.07
C ASN A 49 24.77 36.86 -10.53
N LEU A 50 25.95 36.82 -11.16
CA LEU A 50 27.15 37.59 -10.82
C LEU A 50 27.81 37.21 -9.49
N ILE A 51 27.51 36.03 -8.95
CA ILE A 51 28.16 35.45 -7.76
C ILE A 51 29.50 34.84 -8.18
N ASP A 52 30.57 35.22 -7.47
CA ASP A 52 31.90 34.62 -7.63
C ASP A 52 31.93 33.29 -6.85
N ILE A 53 32.24 32.18 -7.55
CA ILE A 53 32.41 30.84 -6.97
C ILE A 53 33.88 30.47 -7.06
N THR A 54 34.54 30.25 -5.94
CA THR A 54 35.94 29.82 -5.85
C THR A 54 36.03 28.35 -5.46
N LEU A 55 36.48 27.50 -6.38
CA LEU A 55 36.88 26.12 -6.09
C LEU A 55 38.33 26.11 -5.61
N THR A 56 38.61 25.51 -4.46
CA THR A 56 39.96 25.40 -3.88
C THR A 56 40.36 23.93 -3.64
N THR A 57 41.56 23.53 -4.08
CA THR A 57 42.17 22.24 -3.72
C THR A 57 42.57 22.26 -2.24
N VAL A 58 41.88 21.46 -1.43
CA VAL A 58 42.10 21.31 0.00
C VAL A 58 43.23 20.33 0.27
N ASP A 59 43.27 19.20 -0.43
CA ASP A 59 44.36 18.22 -0.33
C ASP A 59 44.40 17.30 -1.56
N ILE A 60 45.48 16.54 -1.68
CA ILE A 60 45.65 15.52 -2.72
C ILE A 60 46.24 14.29 -2.07
N ARG A 61 45.56 13.14 -2.23
CA ARG A 61 46.05 11.84 -1.79
C ARG A 61 46.68 11.12 -2.96
N GLY A 62 47.94 10.73 -2.82
CA GLY A 62 48.61 9.83 -3.75
C GLY A 62 48.21 8.39 -3.52
N GLN A 63 48.53 7.51 -4.48
CA GLN A 63 48.19 6.09 -4.43
C GLN A 63 48.75 5.35 -3.20
N ASP A 64 49.88 5.81 -2.66
CA ASP A 64 50.48 5.28 -1.44
C ASP A 64 49.76 5.70 -0.15
N GLY A 65 48.66 6.44 -0.27
CA GLY A 65 47.87 6.98 0.83
C GLY A 65 48.46 8.23 1.48
N THR A 66 49.62 8.72 1.01
CA THR A 66 50.22 9.95 1.56
C THR A 66 49.49 11.19 1.03
N LEU A 67 49.38 12.20 1.89
CA LEU A 67 48.72 13.47 1.57
C LEU A 67 49.72 14.55 1.18
N ALA A 68 49.35 15.40 0.22
CA ALA A 68 50.16 16.54 -0.20
C ALA A 68 50.39 17.52 0.96
N SER A 69 49.38 17.73 1.81
CA SER A 69 49.47 18.55 3.03
C SER A 69 50.54 18.07 4.02
N ASN A 70 50.91 16.78 3.99
CA ASN A 70 51.98 16.19 4.82
C ASN A 70 53.38 16.31 4.19
N GLY A 71 53.54 17.11 3.13
CA GLY A 71 54.80 17.35 2.44
C GLY A 71 55.11 16.34 1.33
N ALA A 72 54.15 15.47 0.97
CA ALA A 72 54.24 14.72 -0.27
C ALA A 72 54.04 15.69 -1.46
N GLY A 73 54.86 15.56 -2.50
CA GLY A 73 54.83 16.47 -3.65
C GLY A 73 53.72 16.18 -4.66
N HIS A 74 52.55 15.70 -4.22
CA HIS A 74 51.42 15.38 -5.11
C HIS A 74 50.76 16.68 -5.59
N VAL A 75 50.41 16.73 -6.86
CA VAL A 75 49.80 17.89 -7.51
C VAL A 75 48.66 17.47 -8.45
N THR A 76 47.70 18.36 -8.67
CA THR A 76 46.74 18.23 -9.77
C THR A 76 47.46 18.57 -11.07
N ASN A 77 47.07 17.95 -12.18
CA ASN A 77 47.72 18.19 -13.47
C ASN A 77 46.72 18.06 -14.64
N SER A 78 46.93 18.85 -15.68
CA SER A 78 46.26 18.79 -16.99
C SER A 78 47.30 18.59 -18.11
N LEU A 79 46.89 18.29 -19.34
CA LEU A 79 47.85 18.15 -20.45
C LEU A 79 48.27 19.55 -20.95
N PRO A 80 49.41 19.69 -21.64
CA PRO A 80 49.73 20.93 -22.32
C PRO A 80 48.68 21.27 -23.41
N PRO A 81 48.32 22.56 -23.58
CA PRO A 81 47.33 22.98 -24.57
C PRO A 81 47.65 22.43 -25.97
N GLY A 82 46.71 21.69 -26.54
CA GLY A 82 46.81 21.12 -27.91
C GLY A 82 47.14 19.62 -27.99
N ASN A 83 47.21 18.89 -26.87
CA ASN A 83 47.10 17.42 -26.88
C ASN A 83 45.65 16.96 -26.92
N VAL A 84 45.38 15.83 -27.57
CA VAL A 84 44.06 15.20 -27.55
C VAL A 84 43.90 14.56 -26.16
N GLY A 85 42.95 15.04 -25.34
CA GLY A 85 42.67 14.50 -24.00
C GLY A 85 43.08 15.38 -22.81
N ASP A 86 43.24 16.70 -23.01
CA ASP A 86 43.48 17.66 -21.92
C ASP A 86 42.36 17.57 -20.87
N ALA A 87 42.66 17.35 -19.58
CA ALA A 87 41.70 17.27 -18.48
C ALA A 87 42.44 17.06 -17.13
N LEU A 88 41.76 17.31 -16.01
CA LEU A 88 42.32 17.20 -14.66
C LEU A 88 42.52 15.73 -14.25
N GLY A 89 43.74 15.39 -13.84
CA GLY A 89 44.07 14.18 -13.08
C GLY A 89 45.05 14.50 -11.95
N ILE A 90 45.64 13.45 -11.37
CA ILE A 90 46.60 13.55 -10.26
C ILE A 90 47.98 13.11 -10.74
N ASN A 91 49.01 13.83 -10.30
CA ASN A 91 50.40 13.41 -10.45
C ASN A 91 50.98 13.10 -9.06
N SER A 92 51.10 11.81 -8.74
CA SER A 92 51.62 11.35 -7.45
C SER A 92 53.11 11.05 -7.49
N VAL A 93 53.82 11.30 -6.38
CA VAL A 93 55.29 11.21 -6.31
C VAL A 93 55.82 9.76 -6.36
N VAL A 94 54.98 8.76 -6.08
CA VAL A 94 55.37 7.35 -6.04
C VAL A 94 54.28 6.45 -6.63
N ASN A 95 54.49 5.94 -7.84
CA ASN A 95 53.64 4.93 -8.47
C ASN A 95 54.03 3.52 -7.99
N SER A 96 53.56 3.15 -6.80
CA SER A 96 53.93 1.89 -6.13
C SER A 96 53.16 0.66 -6.66
N GLY A 97 52.10 0.87 -7.44
CA GLY A 97 51.20 -0.19 -7.92
C GLY A 97 51.60 -0.88 -9.24
N GLY A 98 52.58 -0.34 -9.98
CA GLY A 98 52.99 -0.92 -11.28
C GLY A 98 51.99 -0.73 -12.42
N TRP A 99 50.99 0.13 -12.20
CA TRP A 99 50.15 0.75 -13.22
C TRP A 99 51.06 1.73 -14.00
N GLY A 100 50.86 1.91 -15.30
CA GLY A 100 51.84 2.51 -16.23
C GLY A 100 52.34 3.91 -15.87
N ASN A 101 53.27 4.45 -16.67
CA ASN A 101 53.79 5.83 -16.55
C ASN A 101 52.74 6.91 -16.92
N ASP A 102 51.46 6.64 -16.68
CA ASP A 102 50.37 7.58 -16.89
C ASP A 102 50.28 8.45 -15.64
N ASP A 103 51.35 9.23 -15.40
CA ASP A 103 51.63 10.09 -14.23
C ASP A 103 50.58 11.24 -14.04
N ARG A 104 49.39 11.12 -14.63
CA ARG A 104 48.50 12.25 -14.95
C ARG A 104 47.00 11.91 -14.97
N ASP A 105 46.60 10.67 -14.68
CA ASP A 105 45.19 10.24 -14.56
C ASP A 105 44.87 9.92 -13.09
N PHE A 106 43.58 9.86 -12.71
CA PHE A 106 43.22 9.34 -11.39
C PHE A 106 43.49 7.82 -11.35
N ASN A 107 44.37 7.38 -10.45
CA ASN A 107 44.64 5.96 -10.19
C ASN A 107 43.87 5.43 -8.97
N PRO A 108 43.71 4.10 -8.83
CA PRO A 108 43.09 3.52 -7.65
C PRO A 108 43.79 3.97 -6.36
N GLY A 109 43.01 4.48 -5.41
CA GLY A 109 43.49 5.01 -4.13
C GLY A 109 44.01 6.45 -4.18
N GLU A 110 44.05 7.09 -5.35
CA GLU A 110 44.28 8.53 -5.47
C GLU A 110 42.98 9.30 -5.26
N ALA A 111 43.09 10.48 -4.64
CA ALA A 111 41.94 11.32 -4.39
C ALA A 111 42.27 12.81 -4.51
N TRP A 112 41.35 13.55 -5.12
CA TRP A 112 41.36 15.00 -5.14
C TRP A 112 40.34 15.52 -4.14
N MET A 113 40.82 16.34 -3.19
CA MET A 113 40.00 16.91 -2.13
C MET A 113 39.87 18.41 -2.38
N PHE A 114 38.66 18.91 -2.57
CA PHE A 114 38.40 20.31 -2.89
C PHE A 114 37.17 20.86 -2.15
N SER A 115 37.03 22.18 -2.09
CA SER A 115 35.88 22.86 -1.48
C SER A 115 35.51 24.12 -2.25
N PHE A 116 34.31 24.63 -2.00
CA PHE A 116 33.84 25.92 -2.50
C PHE A 116 33.81 26.98 -1.39
N ASP A 117 33.90 28.26 -1.75
CA ASP A 117 33.82 29.40 -0.81
C ASP A 117 32.38 29.88 -0.55
N VAL A 118 31.44 29.48 -1.40
CA VAL A 118 30.00 29.69 -1.28
C VAL A 118 29.26 28.35 -1.28
N ASP A 119 28.02 28.35 -0.80
CA ASP A 119 27.12 27.21 -0.96
C ASP A 119 26.89 26.99 -2.46
N VAL A 120 26.96 25.73 -2.92
CA VAL A 120 26.76 25.38 -4.32
C VAL A 120 25.84 24.19 -4.48
N GLU A 121 25.15 24.12 -5.61
CA GLU A 121 24.47 22.91 -6.05
C GLU A 121 25.33 22.18 -7.08
N LEU A 122 25.73 20.94 -6.78
CA LEU A 122 26.47 20.08 -7.70
C LEU A 122 25.51 19.56 -8.78
N LYS A 123 25.72 19.98 -10.03
CA LYS A 123 24.86 19.64 -11.15
C LYS A 123 25.38 18.44 -11.91
N ALA A 124 26.62 18.51 -12.37
CA ALA A 124 27.16 17.51 -13.26
C ALA A 124 28.69 17.43 -13.24
N LEU A 125 29.24 16.24 -13.49
CA LEU A 125 30.67 15.99 -13.67
C LEU A 125 30.91 15.30 -15.01
N ASP A 126 31.66 15.95 -15.90
CA ASP A 126 32.08 15.42 -17.20
C ASP A 126 33.50 14.87 -17.11
N PHE A 127 33.75 13.73 -17.76
CA PHE A 127 35.07 13.10 -17.82
C PHE A 127 35.59 13.05 -19.26
N ALA A 128 36.87 13.42 -19.44
CA ALA A 128 37.55 13.35 -20.74
C ALA A 128 37.99 11.92 -21.11
N GLY A 129 37.98 11.00 -20.14
CA GLY A 129 38.23 9.58 -20.35
C GLY A 129 37.58 8.76 -19.24
N TRP A 130 36.88 7.70 -19.64
CA TRP A 130 36.31 6.68 -18.76
C TRP A 130 36.30 5.39 -19.58
N GLY A 131 37.37 4.60 -19.44
CA GLY A 131 37.78 3.59 -20.41
C GLY A 131 36.99 2.27 -20.42
N ASP A 132 36.08 2.04 -19.47
CA ASP A 132 35.15 0.89 -19.45
C ASP A 132 33.99 1.10 -18.47
N ASN A 133 33.01 0.19 -18.49
CA ASN A 133 31.83 0.18 -17.62
C ASN A 133 32.07 -0.51 -16.26
N SER A 134 33.32 -0.65 -15.81
CA SER A 134 33.69 -1.43 -14.61
C SER A 134 34.39 -0.62 -13.51
N SER A 135 34.83 0.60 -13.79
CA SER A 135 35.43 1.51 -12.81
C SER A 135 34.38 2.34 -12.05
N GLU A 136 34.71 2.70 -10.81
CA GLU A 136 33.86 3.46 -9.90
C GLU A 136 34.58 4.68 -9.33
N VAL A 137 34.02 5.86 -9.51
CA VAL A 137 34.46 7.09 -8.82
C VAL A 137 33.46 7.42 -7.73
N THR A 138 33.94 7.59 -6.51
CA THR A 138 33.11 8.01 -5.38
C THR A 138 33.40 9.46 -5.02
N LEU A 139 32.35 10.26 -4.89
CA LEU A 139 32.39 11.55 -4.22
C LEU A 139 31.92 11.38 -2.78
N SER A 140 32.78 11.68 -1.82
CA SER A 140 32.45 11.70 -0.39
C SER A 140 32.59 13.10 0.19
N PHE A 141 31.82 13.38 1.25
CA PHE A 141 31.61 14.74 1.76
C PHE A 141 31.94 14.81 3.25
N SER A 142 32.70 15.83 3.67
CA SER A 142 33.10 15.98 5.08
C SER A 142 31.97 16.37 6.04
N ASP A 143 30.81 16.75 5.51
CA ASP A 143 29.60 17.09 6.28
C ASP A 143 28.74 15.87 6.63
N ALA A 144 29.27 14.65 6.42
CA ALA A 144 28.62 13.36 6.64
C ALA A 144 27.43 13.04 5.71
N SER A 145 27.22 13.83 4.66
CA SER A 145 26.22 13.51 3.65
C SER A 145 26.57 12.24 2.86
N ALA A 146 25.57 11.47 2.42
CA ALA A 146 25.76 10.18 1.74
C ALA A 146 26.69 10.29 0.51
N PRO A 147 27.57 9.32 0.22
CA PRO A 147 28.46 9.40 -0.94
C PRO A 147 27.70 9.30 -2.28
N LEU A 148 28.22 9.93 -3.33
CA LEU A 148 27.75 9.71 -4.71
C LEU A 148 28.68 8.72 -5.39
N VAL A 149 28.13 7.63 -5.91
CA VAL A 149 28.87 6.59 -6.62
C VAL A 149 28.60 6.72 -8.11
N LEU A 150 29.64 7.07 -8.88
CA LEU A 150 29.58 7.23 -10.33
C LEU A 150 30.10 5.94 -10.98
N PHE A 151 29.24 5.25 -11.72
CA PHE A 151 29.54 3.95 -12.33
C PHE A 151 28.95 3.83 -13.74
N GLY A 152 29.69 3.20 -14.66
CA GLY A 152 29.10 2.60 -15.86
C GLY A 152 28.90 3.46 -17.12
N ALA A 153 29.44 4.67 -17.22
CA ALA A 153 29.22 5.52 -18.41
C ALA A 153 30.24 5.27 -19.55
N PRO A 154 29.83 5.23 -20.84
CA PRO A 154 30.75 5.23 -21.97
C PRO A 154 31.62 6.51 -22.07
N PHE A 155 32.66 6.43 -22.89
CA PHE A 155 33.66 7.49 -23.08
C PHE A 155 33.02 8.82 -23.54
N GLY A 156 33.13 9.88 -22.72
CA GLY A 156 32.63 11.24 -23.03
C GLY A 156 31.27 11.61 -22.43
N ASP A 157 30.81 10.89 -21.41
CA ASP A 157 29.53 11.14 -20.75
C ASP A 157 29.63 12.11 -19.55
N THR A 158 28.57 12.91 -19.41
CA THR A 158 28.32 13.80 -18.27
C THR A 158 27.47 13.08 -17.23
N PHE A 159 28.01 12.87 -16.03
CA PHE A 159 27.25 12.34 -14.91
C PHE A 159 26.39 13.43 -14.28
N SER A 160 25.09 13.21 -14.19
CA SER A 160 24.24 14.03 -13.31
C SER A 160 24.58 13.74 -11.85
N LEU A 161 24.76 14.80 -11.06
CA LEU A 161 25.01 14.73 -9.62
C LEU A 161 23.74 14.97 -8.80
N GLY A 162 22.57 14.96 -9.45
CA GLY A 162 21.27 15.07 -8.79
C GLY A 162 20.89 16.48 -8.33
N SER A 163 21.65 17.50 -8.71
CA SER A 163 21.47 18.87 -8.20
C SER A 163 21.51 18.88 -6.67
N ARG A 164 22.70 18.53 -6.14
CA ARG A 164 22.93 18.32 -4.72
C ARG A 164 23.53 19.57 -4.07
N SER A 165 22.87 20.11 -3.05
CA SER A 165 23.40 21.23 -2.26
C SER A 165 24.62 20.79 -1.44
N VAL A 166 25.67 21.61 -1.47
CA VAL A 166 26.91 21.44 -0.73
C VAL A 166 27.25 22.77 -0.04
N PRO A 167 27.31 22.80 1.30
CA PRO A 167 27.68 24.01 2.02
C PRO A 167 29.10 24.50 1.71
N ALA A 168 29.31 25.81 1.82
CA ALA A 168 30.62 26.45 1.72
C ALA A 168 31.62 25.79 2.69
N GLY A 169 32.81 25.49 2.20
CA GLY A 169 33.88 24.86 2.98
C GLY A 169 33.73 23.35 3.20
N THR A 170 32.63 22.71 2.78
CA THR A 170 32.55 21.24 2.77
C THR A 170 33.64 20.67 1.85
N VAL A 171 34.44 19.75 2.38
CA VAL A 171 35.49 19.07 1.61
C VAL A 171 34.86 17.91 0.85
N ILE A 172 34.87 18.02 -0.47
CA ILE A 172 34.47 16.97 -1.41
C ILE A 172 35.73 16.17 -1.76
N THR A 173 35.70 14.88 -1.50
CA THR A 173 36.76 13.94 -1.87
C THR A 173 36.30 13.11 -3.05
N MET A 174 36.93 13.35 -4.20
CA MET A 174 36.76 12.55 -5.41
C MET A 174 37.85 11.48 -5.45
N GLU A 175 37.45 10.22 -5.29
CA GLU A 175 38.35 9.06 -5.21
C GLU A 175 37.95 8.00 -6.24
N LEU A 176 38.95 7.41 -6.91
CA LEU A 176 38.73 6.22 -7.74
C LEU A 176 38.74 4.98 -6.84
N THR A 177 37.55 4.49 -6.48
CA THR A 177 37.35 3.48 -5.42
C THR A 177 37.44 2.04 -5.92
N ASN A 178 37.16 1.78 -7.20
CA ASN A 178 37.21 0.43 -7.77
C ASN A 178 37.65 0.45 -9.24
N THR A 179 38.56 -0.45 -9.64
CA THR A 179 38.95 -0.65 -11.04
C THR A 179 39.36 -2.10 -11.33
N SER A 180 39.31 -2.49 -12.60
CA SER A 180 39.91 -3.73 -13.12
C SER A 180 41.29 -3.53 -13.78
N GLY A 181 41.87 -2.31 -13.72
CA GLY A 181 43.18 -1.99 -14.29
C GLY A 181 43.48 -0.48 -14.37
N ASP A 182 44.62 -0.14 -14.96
CA ASP A 182 45.08 1.23 -15.28
C ASP A 182 44.18 1.88 -16.34
N ARG A 183 43.65 3.08 -16.06
CA ARG A 183 42.58 3.71 -16.84
C ARG A 183 42.65 5.23 -16.82
N GLU A 184 42.32 5.81 -17.97
CA GLU A 184 42.39 7.24 -18.24
C GLU A 184 41.26 8.09 -17.60
N VAL A 185 41.00 7.96 -16.29
CA VAL A 185 39.97 8.76 -15.59
C VAL A 185 40.48 10.18 -15.36
N ARG A 186 39.87 11.15 -16.05
CA ARG A 186 40.22 12.58 -15.93
C ARG A 186 38.98 13.47 -15.94
N ALA A 187 38.87 14.40 -14.99
CA ALA A 187 37.75 15.33 -14.90
C ALA A 187 37.90 16.47 -15.91
N LYS A 188 36.87 16.71 -16.70
CA LYS A 188 36.85 17.70 -17.79
C LYS A 188 36.12 18.97 -17.41
N TYR A 189 34.89 18.81 -16.91
CA TYR A 189 34.07 19.91 -16.42
C TYR A 189 33.40 19.51 -15.12
N LEU A 190 33.39 20.41 -14.15
CA LEU A 190 32.49 20.34 -13.02
C LEU A 190 31.47 21.47 -13.15
N THR A 191 30.20 21.10 -13.32
CA THR A 191 29.09 22.05 -13.40
C THR A 191 28.47 22.18 -12.02
N VAL A 192 28.42 23.40 -11.51
CA VAL A 192 27.78 23.76 -10.25
C VAL A 192 26.91 24.99 -10.45
N ALA A 193 26.05 25.30 -9.50
CA ALA A 193 25.37 26.58 -9.46
C ALA A 193 25.53 27.20 -8.07
N ALA A 194 25.81 28.51 -7.98
CA ALA A 194 25.89 29.18 -6.69
C ALA A 194 24.50 29.20 -6.03
N ILE A 195 24.44 28.92 -4.73
CA ILE A 195 23.24 29.11 -3.93
C ILE A 195 23.36 30.50 -3.29
N PRO A 196 22.52 31.50 -3.68
CA PRO A 196 22.61 32.85 -3.15
C PRO A 196 22.53 32.89 -1.63
N GLU A 197 23.30 33.77 -0.98
CA GLU A 197 23.16 34.06 0.46
C GLU A 197 21.72 34.48 0.78
N PRO A 198 21.13 33.95 1.86
CA PRO A 198 19.71 34.12 2.06
C PRO A 198 19.36 35.54 2.53
N PRO A 199 18.17 36.04 2.15
CA PRO A 199 17.63 37.26 2.73
C PRO A 199 17.54 37.12 4.26
N THR A 200 18.04 38.10 5.01
CA THR A 200 17.87 38.11 6.47
C THR A 200 16.44 38.53 6.84
N GLY A 201 15.76 37.73 7.67
CA GLY A 201 14.49 38.06 8.33
C GLY A 201 13.21 37.66 7.58
N ILE A 202 12.09 37.63 8.29
CA ILE A 202 10.77 37.21 7.77
C ILE A 202 10.15 38.31 6.90
N ILE A 203 9.52 37.94 5.78
CA ILE A 203 8.82 38.86 4.88
C ILE A 203 7.31 38.77 5.16
N TYR A 204 6.66 39.91 5.42
CA TYR A 204 5.22 39.99 5.64
C TYR A 204 4.56 40.63 4.42
N GLY A 205 3.62 39.91 3.81
CA GLY A 205 2.78 40.38 2.70
C GLY A 205 1.51 41.03 3.25
N ASP A 206 1.28 42.30 2.95
CA ASP A 206 0.08 42.99 3.41
C ASP A 206 -1.14 42.62 2.55
N GLN A 207 -2.27 42.37 3.19
CA GLN A 207 -3.54 42.19 2.48
C GLN A 207 -4.16 43.54 2.04
N ASP A 208 -3.65 44.66 2.58
CA ASP A 208 -4.20 46.01 2.45
C ASP A 208 -3.63 46.83 1.26
N GLY A 209 -2.68 46.29 0.50
CA GLY A 209 -2.09 46.89 -0.71
C GLY A 209 -1.03 47.97 -0.47
N VAL A 210 -0.42 48.02 0.72
CA VAL A 210 0.68 48.92 1.10
C VAL A 210 2.06 48.31 0.76
N GLY A 211 2.11 47.02 0.44
CA GLY A 211 3.29 46.33 -0.08
C GLY A 211 4.08 45.57 0.99
N ASP A 212 4.86 44.59 0.54
CA ASP A 212 5.61 43.67 1.40
C ASP A 212 6.67 44.42 2.23
N TRP A 213 6.85 44.00 3.48
CA TRP A 213 7.89 44.55 4.36
C TRP A 213 8.62 43.43 5.09
N THR A 214 9.92 43.62 5.32
CA THR A 214 10.81 42.65 5.95
C THR A 214 11.13 43.07 7.38
N THR A 215 11.02 42.16 8.34
CA THR A 215 11.59 42.38 9.68
C THR A 215 13.06 41.96 9.69
N PRO A 216 13.91 42.60 10.52
CA PRO A 216 15.23 42.04 10.84
C PRO A 216 15.17 40.88 11.84
N ASP A 217 14.00 40.67 12.46
CA ASP A 217 13.74 39.61 13.43
C ASP A 217 13.27 38.33 12.72
N ASP A 218 13.77 37.19 13.19
CA ASP A 218 13.48 35.82 12.73
C ASP A 218 12.27 35.19 13.48
N ASP A 219 11.61 35.98 14.31
CA ASP A 219 10.47 35.59 15.16
C ASP A 219 9.24 36.45 14.85
N PHE A 220 8.06 36.04 15.34
CA PHE A 220 6.89 36.92 15.41
C PHE A 220 7.03 37.96 16.55
N LEU A 221 8.14 38.70 16.58
CA LEU A 221 8.47 39.68 17.63
C LEU A 221 9.14 40.92 17.03
N GLU A 222 8.89 42.12 17.56
CA GLU A 222 9.77 43.28 17.36
C GLU A 222 10.21 43.83 18.72
N ASN A 223 11.52 43.74 19.03
CA ASN A 223 12.10 44.23 20.30
C ASN A 223 11.44 43.68 21.59
N GLY A 224 10.95 42.44 21.57
CA GLY A 224 10.27 41.81 22.71
C GLY A 224 8.88 42.37 23.00
N LEU A 225 8.30 43.10 22.04
CA LEU A 225 6.91 43.54 22.03
C LEU A 225 6.24 42.92 20.80
N PRO A 226 4.93 42.61 20.87
CA PRO A 226 4.18 42.15 19.72
C PRO A 226 4.34 43.08 18.54
N THR A 227 4.90 42.55 17.44
CA THR A 227 4.86 43.19 16.14
C THR A 227 3.41 43.54 15.81
N VAL A 228 3.17 44.65 15.12
CA VAL A 228 1.85 44.96 14.55
C VAL A 228 1.66 44.13 13.28
N PHE A 229 1.64 42.82 13.47
CA PHE A 229 1.13 41.87 12.50
C PHE A 229 -0.40 42.01 12.49
N ASN A 230 -0.99 42.31 11.34
CA ASN A 230 -2.45 42.30 11.26
C ASN A 230 -2.89 40.85 11.08
N THR A 231 -3.97 40.50 11.78
CA THR A 231 -4.63 39.21 11.61
C THR A 231 -4.95 38.98 10.13
N GLY A 232 -4.39 37.92 9.55
CA GLY A 232 -4.58 37.53 8.15
C GLY A 232 -3.52 38.02 7.17
N ASP A 233 -2.44 38.65 7.62
CA ASP A 233 -1.29 38.96 6.75
C ASP A 233 -0.56 37.67 6.33
N ASP A 234 -0.06 37.63 5.09
CA ASP A 234 0.70 36.51 4.54
C ASP A 234 2.16 36.58 5.03
N VAL A 235 2.81 35.42 5.17
CA VAL A 235 4.18 35.33 5.73
C VAL A 235 5.04 34.46 4.83
N ILE A 236 6.16 35.02 4.37
CA ILE A 236 7.18 34.31 3.61
C ILE A 236 8.43 34.14 4.48
N PHE A 237 8.82 32.90 4.70
CA PHE A 237 10.07 32.51 5.31
C PHE A 237 11.12 32.34 4.19
N PRO A 238 12.17 33.18 4.13
CA PRO A 238 13.23 33.00 3.14
C PRO A 238 14.15 31.81 3.48
N ASP A 239 15.02 31.49 2.53
CA ASP A 239 15.86 30.29 2.50
C ASP A 239 17.01 30.28 3.53
N ASN A 240 16.68 30.23 4.82
CA ASN A 240 17.67 30.39 5.88
C ASN A 240 18.39 29.08 6.27
N GLY A 241 18.24 28.00 5.50
CA GLY A 241 18.59 26.66 5.95
C GLY A 241 17.73 26.27 7.15
N ASN A 242 18.25 26.46 8.36
CA ASN A 242 17.52 26.21 9.62
C ASN A 242 17.00 27.53 10.21
N LEU A 243 15.69 27.64 10.37
CA LEU A 243 15.02 28.79 10.96
C LEU A 243 14.13 28.34 12.12
N ALA A 244 14.32 28.92 13.31
CA ALA A 244 13.44 28.70 14.44
C ALA A 244 12.61 29.96 14.68
N VAL A 245 11.28 29.83 14.62
CA VAL A 245 10.32 30.93 14.73
C VAL A 245 9.51 30.77 16.01
N THR A 246 9.71 31.69 16.93
CA THR A 246 8.97 31.75 18.19
C THR A 246 7.58 32.32 17.96
N ILE A 247 6.55 31.55 18.31
CA ILE A 247 5.15 32.02 18.30
C ILE A 247 4.85 32.78 19.58
N GLU A 248 4.25 33.96 19.51
CA GLU A 248 3.95 34.75 20.70
C GLU A 248 2.95 34.07 21.67
N PRO A 249 3.01 34.34 22.99
CA PRO A 249 2.05 33.81 23.97
C PRO A 249 0.58 34.10 23.74
N ALA A 250 0.25 35.17 23.01
CA ALA A 250 -1.12 35.49 22.65
C ALA A 250 -1.64 34.66 21.45
N GLY A 251 -0.74 33.97 20.74
CA GLY A 251 -0.99 33.31 19.47
C GLY A 251 -0.90 34.25 18.28
N VAL A 252 -0.77 33.66 17.09
CA VAL A 252 -0.63 34.33 15.79
C VAL A 252 -1.71 33.81 14.85
N ILE A 253 -2.33 34.69 14.06
CA ILE A 253 -3.33 34.33 13.04
C ILE A 253 -2.89 34.92 11.68
N ALA A 254 -2.27 34.09 10.85
CA ALA A 254 -1.77 34.42 9.52
C ALA A 254 -2.75 34.09 8.40
N GLY A 255 -2.52 34.75 7.26
CA GLY A 255 -3.04 34.33 5.97
C GLY A 255 -2.27 33.10 5.47
N ASP A 256 -1.71 33.18 4.28
CA ASP A 256 -0.89 32.15 3.69
C ASP A 256 0.54 32.17 4.24
N LEU A 257 1.06 30.99 4.59
CA LEU A 257 2.46 30.78 4.92
C LEU A 257 3.19 30.24 3.68
N ALA A 258 4.37 30.76 3.38
CA ALA A 258 5.20 30.26 2.30
C ALA A 258 6.64 30.11 2.78
N TRP A 259 7.28 28.98 2.46
CA TRP A 259 8.70 28.78 2.76
C TRP A 259 9.50 28.63 1.48
N VAL A 260 10.42 29.56 1.22
CA VAL A 260 11.32 29.45 0.09
C VAL A 260 12.54 28.68 0.58
N ASN A 261 12.70 27.42 0.17
CA ASN A 261 13.81 26.59 0.61
C ASN A 261 14.63 26.09 -0.59
N THR A 262 15.91 26.44 -0.64
CA THR A 262 16.90 25.94 -1.62
C THR A 262 18.09 25.24 -0.95
N ARG A 263 18.19 25.27 0.40
CA ARG A 263 19.31 24.74 1.19
C ARG A 263 19.05 23.45 1.97
N ASN A 264 17.85 22.86 1.91
CA ASN A 264 17.50 21.60 2.59
C ASN A 264 17.66 21.65 4.12
N GLY A 265 17.15 22.71 4.78
CA GLY A 265 17.14 22.81 6.24
C GLY A 265 15.76 22.63 6.87
N THR A 266 15.57 23.12 8.09
CA THR A 266 14.34 22.96 8.88
C THR A 266 13.76 24.30 9.33
N LEU A 267 12.49 24.58 9.01
CA LEU A 267 11.68 25.64 9.59
C LEU A 267 10.95 25.12 10.82
N THR A 268 11.33 25.54 12.03
CA THR A 268 10.71 25.11 13.29
C THR A 268 9.85 26.21 13.90
N PHE A 269 8.56 25.96 14.09
CA PHE A 269 7.70 26.79 14.93
C PHE A 269 7.82 26.36 16.38
N ILE A 270 8.49 27.17 17.21
CA ILE A 270 8.77 26.84 18.60
C ILE A 270 7.74 27.41 19.59
N ALA A 271 7.65 26.74 20.73
CA ALA A 271 6.66 27.00 21.77
C ALA A 271 6.68 28.45 22.28
N GLY A 272 5.55 29.14 22.11
CA GLY A 272 5.19 30.32 22.89
C GLY A 272 3.69 30.59 22.89
N GLY A 273 2.95 30.33 21.79
CA GLY A 273 1.48 30.29 21.72
C GLY A 273 0.93 29.51 20.51
N SER A 274 -0.34 29.71 20.14
CA SER A 274 -0.99 29.00 19.03
C SER A 274 -0.79 29.70 17.68
N LEU A 275 -0.45 28.96 16.63
CA LEU A 275 -0.43 29.44 15.24
C LEU A 275 -1.72 29.03 14.53
N VAL A 276 -2.37 29.97 13.86
CA VAL A 276 -3.46 29.69 12.91
C VAL A 276 -3.08 30.29 11.57
N ALA A 277 -3.23 29.52 10.48
CA ALA A 277 -3.00 30.02 9.12
C ALA A 277 -4.11 29.58 8.15
N GLU A 278 -4.24 30.30 7.03
CA GLU A 278 -5.13 29.93 5.94
C GLU A 278 -4.56 28.78 5.11
N SER A 279 -3.30 28.84 4.69
CA SER A 279 -2.62 27.74 3.98
C SER A 279 -1.12 27.74 4.24
N MET A 280 -0.42 26.69 3.78
CA MET A 280 1.04 26.65 3.74
C MET A 280 1.51 26.06 2.40
N ASN A 281 2.36 26.78 1.68
CA ASN A 281 2.95 26.34 0.43
C ASN A 281 4.48 26.25 0.53
N ASN A 282 5.07 25.34 -0.27
CA ASN A 282 6.50 25.06 -0.44
C ASN A 282 7.19 24.37 0.74
N VAL A 283 7.12 23.04 0.74
CA VAL A 283 8.04 22.19 1.51
C VAL A 283 8.68 21.26 0.50
N ASP A 284 9.42 21.85 -0.45
CA ASP A 284 9.86 21.12 -1.64
C ASP A 284 11.22 20.43 -1.41
N ARG A 285 12.02 20.90 -0.44
CA ARG A 285 13.30 20.26 -0.04
C ARG A 285 13.66 20.67 1.39
N GLY A 286 13.17 19.99 2.42
CA GLY A 286 13.48 20.28 3.83
C GLY A 286 12.29 20.03 4.75
N SER A 287 12.46 20.33 6.04
CA SER A 287 11.44 19.99 7.05
C SER A 287 10.72 21.22 7.62
N VAL A 288 9.39 21.19 7.73
CA VAL A 288 8.64 22.12 8.57
C VAL A 288 8.24 21.41 9.85
N ARG A 289 8.79 21.87 10.98
CA ARG A 289 8.61 21.28 12.29
C ARG A 289 7.70 22.13 13.18
N PHE A 290 6.73 21.49 13.81
CA PHE A 290 5.82 22.11 14.78
C PHE A 290 6.14 21.64 16.20
N GLU A 291 6.63 22.55 17.04
CA GLU A 291 6.81 22.40 18.50
C GLU A 291 5.80 23.28 19.27
N ASN A 292 4.71 23.66 18.61
CA ASN A 292 3.65 24.49 19.15
C ASN A 292 2.27 23.92 18.75
N THR A 293 1.20 24.56 19.24
CA THR A 293 -0.16 24.27 18.73
C THR A 293 -0.39 25.03 17.44
N ALA A 294 -0.63 24.33 16.34
CA ALA A 294 -0.84 24.90 15.02
C ALA A 294 -2.14 24.40 14.37
N THR A 295 -2.84 25.29 13.67
CA THR A 295 -4.01 24.97 12.84
C THR A 295 -3.87 25.61 11.48
N ILE A 296 -3.75 24.80 10.42
CA ILE A 296 -3.72 25.27 9.04
C ILE A 296 -5.03 24.84 8.38
N ASN A 297 -5.89 25.81 8.07
CA ASN A 297 -7.28 25.52 7.68
C ASN A 297 -7.41 25.00 6.25
N GLY A 298 -6.54 25.45 5.35
CA GLY A 298 -6.52 25.10 3.94
C GLY A 298 -5.56 23.96 3.65
N VAL A 299 -4.81 24.11 2.56
CA VAL A 299 -3.89 23.09 2.05
C VAL A 299 -2.48 23.34 2.61
N VAL A 300 -1.83 22.29 3.08
CA VAL A 300 -0.39 22.20 3.27
C VAL A 300 0.19 21.38 2.13
N ARG A 301 1.13 21.94 1.36
CA ARG A 301 1.81 21.22 0.26
C ARG A 301 3.23 20.86 0.64
N CYS A 302 3.54 19.58 0.56
CA CYS A 302 4.86 19.02 0.76
C CYS A 302 5.21 18.15 -0.45
N LEU A 303 6.20 18.59 -1.23
CA LEU A 303 6.55 17.97 -2.50
C LEU A 303 8.06 17.67 -2.53
N GLU A 304 8.54 16.99 -3.58
CA GLU A 304 9.97 16.88 -3.90
C GLU A 304 10.89 16.36 -2.77
N ASN A 305 10.38 15.47 -1.89
CA ASN A 305 11.04 14.89 -0.71
C ASN A 305 11.13 15.81 0.53
N GLY A 306 10.26 16.82 0.63
CA GLY A 306 10.12 17.57 1.88
C GLY A 306 9.45 16.78 3.02
N GLU A 307 9.44 17.39 4.21
CA GLU A 307 8.93 16.76 5.42
C GLU A 307 8.07 17.71 6.27
N ILE A 308 6.96 17.21 6.80
CA ILE A 308 6.19 17.86 7.87
C ILE A 308 6.42 17.08 9.17
N GLU A 309 6.98 17.74 10.19
CA GLU A 309 7.30 17.13 11.47
C GLU A 309 6.40 17.69 12.59
N VAL A 310 5.79 16.80 13.38
CA VAL A 310 5.11 17.15 14.63
C VAL A 310 6.00 16.67 15.78
N GLY A 311 6.70 17.63 16.40
CA GLY A 311 7.62 17.34 17.50
C GLY A 311 6.89 16.95 18.80
N PRO A 312 7.63 16.61 19.87
CA PRO A 312 7.08 16.04 21.10
C PRO A 312 6.15 16.97 21.88
N THR A 313 6.20 18.27 21.57
CA THR A 313 5.31 19.29 22.15
C THR A 313 4.32 19.88 21.14
N GLY A 314 4.42 19.44 19.89
CA GLY A 314 3.60 19.88 18.77
C GLY A 314 2.16 19.36 18.87
N ASN A 315 1.21 20.19 18.45
CA ASN A 315 -0.16 19.80 18.23
C ASN A 315 -0.65 20.42 16.91
N LEU A 316 -0.67 19.62 15.85
CA LEU A 316 -0.97 20.07 14.50
C LEU A 316 -2.37 19.62 14.07
N THR A 317 -3.15 20.57 13.56
CA THR A 317 -4.45 20.32 12.93
C THR A 317 -4.43 20.85 11.51
N LEU A 318 -4.80 20.02 10.54
CA LEU A 318 -4.79 20.37 9.11
C LEU A 318 -6.18 20.21 8.48
N GLY A 319 -6.47 21.03 7.47
CA GLY A 319 -7.59 20.82 6.55
C GLY A 319 -7.25 19.83 5.44
N THR A 320 -6.16 20.06 4.71
CA THR A 320 -5.68 19.16 3.64
C THR A 320 -4.16 19.10 3.66
N LEU A 321 -3.61 17.92 3.46
CA LEU A 321 -2.17 17.67 3.33
C LEU A 321 -1.91 17.02 1.98
N GLU A 322 -1.21 17.72 1.09
CA GLU A 322 -0.72 17.16 -0.18
C GLU A 322 0.74 16.71 0.05
N LEU A 323 1.00 15.40 -0.09
CA LEU A 323 2.34 14.80 -0.03
C LEU A 323 2.71 14.29 -1.42
N GLY A 324 3.86 14.65 -1.98
CA GLY A 324 4.30 14.13 -3.28
C GLY A 324 5.82 14.08 -3.41
N GLY A 325 6.31 13.39 -4.43
CA GLY A 325 7.74 13.30 -4.72
C GLY A 325 8.55 12.61 -3.63
N GLY A 326 7.97 11.69 -2.86
CA GLY A 326 8.64 11.01 -1.74
C GLY A 326 8.58 11.76 -0.41
N SER A 327 7.71 12.77 -0.29
CA SER A 327 7.57 13.57 0.92
C SER A 327 7.05 12.79 2.13
N ARG A 328 7.43 13.26 3.32
CA ARG A 328 7.14 12.60 4.61
C ARG A 328 6.25 13.42 5.53
N LEU A 329 5.37 12.73 6.26
CA LEU A 329 4.77 13.19 7.51
C LEU A 329 5.42 12.43 8.67
N GLU A 330 6.11 13.13 9.57
CA GLU A 330 6.69 12.56 10.79
C GLU A 330 5.93 13.06 12.04
N VAL A 331 5.47 12.13 12.88
CA VAL A 331 4.85 12.41 14.19
C VAL A 331 5.69 11.74 15.27
N GLU A 332 6.45 12.56 16.01
CA GLU A 332 7.32 12.08 17.08
C GLU A 332 6.54 11.69 18.34
N ALA A 333 7.18 10.97 19.26
CA ALA A 333 6.57 10.56 20.51
C ALA A 333 6.14 11.78 21.34
N GLY A 334 4.87 11.83 21.74
CA GLY A 334 4.25 12.98 22.41
C GLY A 334 3.68 14.05 21.49
N GLY A 335 4.00 14.03 20.20
CA GLY A 335 3.40 14.89 19.18
C GLY A 335 1.96 14.49 18.89
N VAL A 336 1.10 15.49 18.65
CA VAL A 336 -0.33 15.26 18.35
C VAL A 336 -0.64 15.73 16.94
N PHE A 337 -1.00 14.80 16.05
CA PHE A 337 -1.52 15.10 14.72
C PHE A 337 -3.02 14.79 14.65
N ASN A 338 -3.85 15.82 14.47
CA ASN A 338 -5.30 15.66 14.33
C ASN A 338 -5.67 15.33 12.88
N GLY A 339 -5.30 14.13 12.42
CA GLY A 339 -5.39 13.69 11.04
C GLY A 339 -6.76 13.20 10.55
N LEU A 340 -7.74 13.02 11.45
CA LEU A 340 -9.06 12.48 11.08
C LEU A 340 -9.90 13.44 10.21
N SER A 341 -9.71 14.75 10.36
CA SER A 341 -10.39 15.76 9.55
C SER A 341 -9.60 16.17 8.31
N ALA A 342 -8.34 15.76 8.22
CA ALA A 342 -7.47 16.13 7.11
C ALA A 342 -7.74 15.22 5.91
N SER A 343 -7.86 15.81 4.72
CA SER A 343 -7.72 15.06 3.48
C SER A 343 -6.25 14.92 3.15
N ILE A 344 -5.73 13.70 3.06
CA ILE A 344 -4.34 13.47 2.62
C ILE A 344 -4.38 13.12 1.14
N ILE A 345 -3.61 13.82 0.32
CA ILE A 345 -3.55 13.64 -1.13
C ILE A 345 -2.12 13.25 -1.49
N MET A 346 -1.95 12.08 -2.10
CA MET A 346 -0.65 11.61 -2.57
C MET A 346 -0.43 12.02 -4.03
N GLY A 347 0.55 12.89 -4.26
CA GLY A 347 1.10 13.28 -5.55
C GLY A 347 2.03 12.21 -6.15
N GLY A 348 2.57 12.48 -7.34
CA GLY A 348 3.47 11.54 -8.02
C GLY A 348 4.75 11.32 -7.21
N GLY A 349 5.19 10.06 -7.06
CA GLY A 349 6.33 9.69 -6.22
C GLY A 349 5.95 9.29 -4.79
N GLY A 350 4.67 9.34 -4.43
CA GLY A 350 4.16 8.76 -3.20
C GLY A 350 4.42 9.57 -1.92
N ALA A 351 4.23 8.91 -0.78
CA ALA A 351 4.32 9.49 0.56
C ALA A 351 4.89 8.52 1.60
N ASP A 352 5.63 9.03 2.59
CA ASP A 352 6.04 8.31 3.80
C ASP A 352 5.27 8.86 5.01
N ILE A 353 4.65 7.97 5.78
CA ILE A 353 3.98 8.29 7.04
C ILE A 353 4.75 7.59 8.16
N ARG A 354 5.43 8.41 8.96
CA ARG A 354 6.24 7.96 10.09
C ARG A 354 5.63 8.40 11.41
N ASN A 355 5.23 7.44 12.24
CA ASN A 355 4.67 7.76 13.55
C ASN A 355 5.30 6.91 14.66
N ALA A 356 5.74 7.58 15.72
CA ALA A 356 6.35 6.92 16.88
C ALA A 356 5.30 6.28 17.81
N GLU A 357 4.12 6.90 17.90
CA GLU A 357 2.94 6.41 18.63
C GLU A 357 1.78 6.19 17.67
N SER A 358 0.74 5.44 18.08
CA SER A 358 -0.37 5.13 17.19
C SER A 358 -1.07 6.38 16.65
N LEU A 359 -1.35 6.37 15.35
CA LEU A 359 -1.96 7.48 14.63
C LEU A 359 -3.19 7.01 13.84
N SER A 360 -4.26 7.79 13.85
CA SER A 360 -5.42 7.53 12.99
C SER A 360 -5.57 8.65 11.97
N LEU A 361 -5.78 8.26 10.70
CA LEU A 361 -5.95 9.16 9.58
C LEU A 361 -7.33 9.04 8.97
N GLY A 362 -7.79 10.16 8.42
CA GLY A 362 -8.99 10.23 7.58
C GLY A 362 -8.72 9.72 6.16
N PRO A 363 -9.35 10.31 5.13
CA PRO A 363 -9.21 9.84 3.75
C PRO A 363 -7.82 10.11 3.19
N VAL A 364 -7.26 9.08 2.56
CA VAL A 364 -6.02 9.16 1.77
C VAL A 364 -6.38 8.95 0.30
N GLU A 365 -6.32 10.04 -0.44
CA GLU A 365 -6.57 10.08 -1.87
C GLU A 365 -5.26 9.85 -2.61
N ASN A 366 -5.31 9.01 -3.65
CA ASN A 366 -4.21 8.82 -4.57
C ASN A 366 -4.48 9.63 -5.85
N THR A 367 -3.44 10.16 -6.51
CA THR A 367 -3.58 10.89 -7.78
C THR A 367 -2.95 10.19 -8.98
N PHE A 368 -2.09 9.19 -8.77
CA PHE A 368 -1.44 8.40 -9.83
C PHE A 368 -1.42 6.92 -9.47
N ASP A 369 -1.54 6.06 -10.48
CA ASP A 369 -1.49 4.61 -10.30
C ASP A 369 -0.17 4.16 -9.66
N GLU A 370 -0.27 3.23 -8.70
CA GLU A 370 0.85 2.56 -8.01
C GLU A 370 1.81 3.49 -7.27
N ASN A 371 1.35 4.68 -6.86
CA ASN A 371 2.13 5.54 -5.97
C ASN A 371 2.50 4.79 -4.68
N PRO A 372 3.75 4.87 -4.22
CA PRO A 372 4.15 4.27 -2.96
C PRO A 372 3.53 5.01 -1.78
N LEU A 373 3.01 4.25 -0.82
CA LEU A 373 2.67 4.74 0.50
C LEU A 373 3.45 3.92 1.51
N GLU A 374 4.50 4.52 2.06
CA GLU A 374 5.36 3.89 3.05
C GLU A 374 4.83 4.20 4.45
N LYS A 375 4.67 3.16 5.27
CA LYS A 375 4.42 3.26 6.69
C LYS A 375 5.69 2.88 7.44
N THR A 376 6.26 3.84 8.15
CA THR A 376 7.48 3.67 8.97
C THR A 376 7.23 4.07 10.43
N GLY A 377 8.18 3.77 11.32
CA GLY A 377 8.08 4.03 12.76
C GLY A 377 7.23 3.01 13.53
N ALA A 378 7.52 2.90 14.83
CA ALA A 378 7.01 1.81 15.67
C ALA A 378 5.52 1.90 16.03
N GLY A 379 4.88 3.07 15.84
CA GLY A 379 3.47 3.26 16.14
C GLY A 379 2.57 2.64 15.07
N ASP A 380 1.41 2.12 15.46
CA ASP A 380 0.42 1.61 14.50
C ASP A 380 -0.27 2.76 13.76
N LEU A 381 -0.63 2.55 12.49
CA LEU A 381 -1.39 3.50 11.68
C LEU A 381 -2.78 2.94 11.40
N GLU A 382 -3.83 3.71 11.66
CA GLU A 382 -5.20 3.34 11.32
C GLU A 382 -5.76 4.24 10.21
N PHE A 383 -6.21 3.63 9.12
CA PHE A 383 -7.05 4.29 8.13
C PHE A 383 -8.52 4.07 8.48
N THR A 384 -9.22 5.16 8.76
CA THR A 384 -10.65 5.14 9.12
C THR A 384 -11.57 5.29 7.91
N SER A 385 -10.98 5.40 6.72
CA SER A 385 -11.68 5.53 5.44
C SER A 385 -10.91 4.86 4.30
N GLY A 386 -11.41 4.93 3.06
CA GLY A 386 -10.80 4.30 1.89
C GLY A 386 -9.37 4.79 1.60
N LEU A 387 -8.59 3.93 0.95
CA LEU A 387 -7.23 4.18 0.48
C LEU A 387 -7.15 3.78 -1.00
N GLY A 388 -6.78 4.74 -1.85
CA GLY A 388 -6.78 4.58 -3.29
C GLY A 388 -8.19 4.47 -3.90
N THR A 389 -8.29 4.58 -5.23
CA THR A 389 -9.57 4.39 -5.93
C THR A 389 -9.37 3.73 -7.28
N ILE A 390 -10.42 3.16 -7.85
CA ILE A 390 -10.42 2.66 -9.24
C ILE A 390 -10.18 3.80 -10.25
N ALA A 391 -10.53 5.05 -9.91
CA ALA A 391 -10.45 6.19 -10.83
C ALA A 391 -9.07 6.86 -10.85
N THR A 392 -8.35 6.80 -9.73
CA THR A 392 -7.05 7.44 -9.55
C THR A 392 -5.91 6.45 -9.33
N GLY A 393 -6.23 5.15 -9.31
CA GLY A 393 -5.27 4.07 -9.26
C GLY A 393 -5.12 3.40 -7.89
N PRO A 394 -4.70 2.13 -7.88
CA PRO A 394 -4.29 1.45 -6.66
C PRO A 394 -3.02 2.08 -6.06
N VAL A 395 -2.79 1.86 -4.77
CA VAL A 395 -1.60 2.32 -4.04
C VAL A 395 -0.62 1.17 -3.86
N SER A 396 0.69 1.42 -4.01
CA SER A 396 1.72 0.47 -3.60
C SER A 396 1.97 0.64 -2.10
N LEU A 397 1.33 -0.18 -1.27
CA LEU A 397 1.41 -0.04 0.19
C LEU A 397 2.63 -0.79 0.74
N GLU A 398 3.46 -0.08 1.50
CA GLU A 398 4.59 -0.65 2.23
C GLU A 398 4.41 -0.44 3.73
N ILE A 399 4.49 -1.51 4.52
CA ILE A 399 4.42 -1.49 5.97
C ILE A 399 5.76 -1.95 6.51
N LEU A 400 6.68 -1.01 6.68
CA LEU A 400 8.08 -1.31 7.04
C LEU A 400 8.29 -1.39 8.56
N ASP A 401 7.42 -0.76 9.35
CA ASP A 401 7.42 -0.82 10.82
C ASP A 401 6.02 -0.51 11.41
N GLY A 402 5.76 -0.97 12.64
CA GLY A 402 4.43 -0.93 13.26
C GLY A 402 3.42 -1.84 12.55
N SER A 403 2.13 -1.52 12.64
CA SER A 403 1.07 -2.17 11.85
C SER A 403 0.19 -1.13 11.15
N VAL A 404 -0.52 -1.53 10.10
CA VAL A 404 -1.59 -0.75 9.48
C VAL A 404 -2.93 -1.42 9.74
N THR A 405 -3.90 -0.69 10.29
CA THR A 405 -5.28 -1.13 10.44
C THR A 405 -6.17 -0.44 9.42
N LEU A 406 -6.92 -1.23 8.67
CA LEU A 406 -7.96 -0.79 7.76
C LEU A 406 -9.32 -0.97 8.46
N SER A 407 -9.92 0.12 8.92
CA SER A 407 -11.16 0.09 9.70
C SER A 407 -12.39 0.45 8.86
N GLY A 408 -13.46 -0.32 9.04
CA GLY A 408 -14.77 -0.07 8.43
C GLY A 408 -14.96 -0.77 7.08
N THR A 409 -16.10 -0.55 6.44
CA THR A 409 -16.55 -1.29 5.24
C THR A 409 -16.08 -0.66 3.92
N GLN A 410 -14.99 0.10 3.98
CA GLN A 410 -14.49 0.82 2.81
C GLN A 410 -13.69 -0.10 1.90
N ARG A 411 -13.58 0.32 0.64
CA ARG A 411 -12.72 -0.32 -0.34
C ARG A 411 -11.33 0.25 -0.28
N ILE A 412 -10.35 -0.63 -0.31
CA ILE A 412 -8.93 -0.33 -0.30
C ILE A 412 -8.33 -0.93 -1.55
N ASN A 413 -7.69 -0.11 -2.37
CA ASN A 413 -7.15 -0.54 -3.65
C ASN A 413 -5.62 -0.55 -3.54
N ILE A 414 -5.03 -1.74 -3.58
CA ILE A 414 -3.57 -1.90 -3.65
C ILE A 414 -3.15 -2.60 -4.95
N GLY A 415 -1.96 -2.28 -5.41
CA GLY A 415 -1.44 -2.65 -6.73
C GLY A 415 0.08 -2.64 -6.72
N GLY A 416 0.69 -3.26 -7.72
CA GLY A 416 2.14 -3.42 -7.76
C GLY A 416 2.69 -4.29 -6.61
N ALA A 417 4.00 -4.31 -6.44
CA ALA A 417 4.67 -5.07 -5.38
C ALA A 417 4.56 -4.35 -4.03
N CYS A 418 4.07 -5.06 -3.01
CA CYS A 418 3.92 -4.56 -1.64
C CYS A 418 4.86 -5.28 -0.68
N VAL A 419 5.34 -4.58 0.35
CA VAL A 419 6.20 -5.13 1.41
C VAL A 419 5.56 -4.90 2.78
N PHE A 420 5.17 -5.96 3.46
CA PHE A 420 4.58 -5.96 4.80
C PHE A 420 5.55 -6.63 5.78
N ASP A 421 6.45 -5.85 6.37
CA ASP A 421 7.24 -6.25 7.55
C ASP A 421 6.48 -6.02 8.86
N GLY A 422 5.57 -5.05 8.86
CA GLY A 422 4.49 -4.91 9.82
C GLY A 422 3.22 -5.64 9.42
N ASN A 423 2.25 -5.74 10.33
CA ASN A 423 0.97 -6.40 10.02
C ASN A 423 0.03 -5.45 9.26
N LEU A 424 -0.73 -6.01 8.31
CA LEU A 424 -1.95 -5.41 7.80
C LEU A 424 -3.16 -6.01 8.53
N ILE A 425 -3.91 -5.20 9.27
CA ILE A 425 -5.11 -5.62 10.01
C ILE A 425 -6.35 -5.20 9.23
N MET A 426 -7.13 -6.17 8.78
CA MET A 426 -8.42 -6.00 8.11
C MET A 426 -9.55 -6.06 9.14
N ASN A 427 -10.10 -4.89 9.48
CA ASN A 427 -11.20 -4.73 10.43
C ASN A 427 -12.49 -4.30 9.71
N GLY A 428 -12.98 -5.17 8.82
CA GLY A 428 -14.18 -4.98 8.01
C GLY A 428 -14.03 -4.51 6.55
N PRO A 429 -12.84 -4.25 5.97
CA PRO A 429 -12.74 -3.64 4.64
C PRO A 429 -12.97 -4.64 3.51
N GLU A 430 -13.10 -4.09 2.30
CA GLU A 430 -12.88 -4.79 1.04
C GLU A 430 -11.48 -4.40 0.53
N LEU A 431 -10.55 -5.36 0.48
CA LEU A 431 -9.23 -5.22 -0.10
C LEU A 431 -9.28 -5.66 -1.58
N GLU A 432 -9.28 -4.70 -2.49
CA GLU A 432 -9.18 -4.93 -3.93
C GLU A 432 -7.71 -5.01 -4.34
N LEU A 433 -7.33 -6.12 -4.99
CA LEU A 433 -5.97 -6.38 -5.47
C LEU A 433 -5.90 -6.17 -6.99
N HIS A 434 -4.96 -5.33 -7.42
CA HIS A 434 -4.75 -4.93 -8.81
C HIS A 434 -3.36 -5.38 -9.29
N ALA A 435 -3.11 -6.69 -9.33
CA ALA A 435 -1.84 -7.34 -9.71
C ALA A 435 -0.70 -7.08 -8.72
N SER A 436 -0.86 -7.62 -7.51
CA SER A 436 0.11 -7.46 -6.42
C SER A 436 0.78 -8.76 -6.01
N THR A 437 2.08 -8.67 -5.73
CA THR A 437 2.80 -9.60 -4.85
C THR A 437 2.96 -8.92 -3.50
N ILE A 438 2.47 -9.55 -2.44
CA ILE A 438 2.60 -9.07 -1.05
C ILE A 438 3.65 -9.93 -0.35
N SER A 439 4.80 -9.35 -0.06
CA SER A 439 5.93 -10.01 0.59
C SER A 439 6.25 -9.38 1.95
N GLY A 440 7.24 -9.91 2.68
CA GLY A 440 7.70 -9.33 3.94
C GLY A 440 7.64 -10.30 5.12
N THR A 441 7.91 -9.79 6.32
CA THR A 441 8.00 -10.58 7.56
C THR A 441 6.77 -10.48 8.47
N GLY A 442 5.86 -9.56 8.18
CA GLY A 442 4.60 -9.33 8.88
C GLY A 442 3.52 -10.32 8.48
N SER A 443 2.25 -9.97 8.67
CA SER A 443 1.11 -10.82 8.34
C SER A 443 -0.11 -10.00 7.93
N ILE A 444 -1.03 -10.62 7.20
CA ILE A 444 -2.39 -10.09 7.01
C ILE A 444 -3.29 -10.70 8.09
N VAL A 445 -3.94 -9.88 8.90
CA VAL A 445 -4.78 -10.31 10.04
C VAL A 445 -6.21 -9.86 9.81
N VAL A 446 -7.16 -10.80 9.81
CA VAL A 446 -8.60 -10.54 9.58
C VAL A 446 -9.32 -10.55 10.93
N ASP A 447 -9.53 -9.37 11.51
CA ASP A 447 -10.10 -9.17 12.86
C ASP A 447 -11.60 -8.84 12.86
N ALA A 448 -12.18 -8.57 11.68
CA ALA A 448 -13.62 -8.51 11.46
C ALA A 448 -13.95 -9.06 10.07
N PRO A 449 -15.22 -9.44 9.81
CA PRO A 449 -15.61 -9.99 8.52
C PRO A 449 -15.20 -9.08 7.35
N SER A 450 -14.31 -9.58 6.49
CA SER A 450 -13.67 -8.78 5.44
C SER A 450 -13.62 -9.51 4.10
N LEU A 451 -13.37 -8.78 3.02
CA LEU A 451 -13.33 -9.29 1.66
C LEU A 451 -11.97 -9.03 1.02
N MET A 452 -11.38 -10.03 0.38
CA MET A 452 -10.27 -9.89 -0.59
C MET A 452 -10.81 -10.15 -1.99
N SER A 453 -10.59 -9.22 -2.93
CA SER A 453 -11.09 -9.33 -4.29
C SER A 453 -10.00 -9.01 -5.32
N PRO A 454 -9.40 -10.02 -5.98
CA PRO A 454 -8.51 -9.78 -7.10
C PRO A 454 -9.34 -9.40 -8.34
N ARG A 455 -9.19 -8.16 -8.82
CA ARG A 455 -10.08 -7.55 -9.82
C ARG A 455 -9.42 -7.29 -11.18
N PHE A 456 -8.10 -7.14 -11.24
CA PHE A 456 -7.41 -6.78 -12.48
C PHE A 456 -6.92 -8.02 -13.25
N ASN A 457 -7.19 -8.06 -14.56
CA ASN A 457 -7.04 -9.23 -15.43
C ASN A 457 -5.62 -9.48 -15.96
N ASP A 458 -4.57 -8.97 -15.29
CA ASP A 458 -3.18 -9.14 -15.75
C ASP A 458 -2.37 -9.94 -14.72
N GLY A 459 -2.68 -11.23 -14.63
CA GLY A 459 -1.92 -12.21 -13.86
C GLY A 459 -2.52 -12.62 -12.52
N ASP A 460 -1.73 -13.40 -11.79
CA ASP A 460 -2.09 -13.95 -10.48
C ASP A 460 -1.74 -12.93 -9.39
N ASN A 461 -2.56 -12.87 -8.35
CA ASN A 461 -2.26 -12.08 -7.15
C ASN A 461 -1.63 -13.01 -6.13
N GLU A 462 -0.56 -12.60 -5.48
CA GLU A 462 0.27 -13.50 -4.68
C GLU A 462 0.47 -12.92 -3.28
N ILE A 463 0.08 -13.70 -2.27
CA ILE A 463 0.26 -13.36 -0.86
C ILE A 463 1.34 -14.27 -0.31
N GLN A 464 2.53 -13.70 -0.12
CA GLN A 464 3.73 -14.36 0.39
C GLN A 464 4.02 -14.01 1.86
N VAL A 465 3.02 -13.48 2.57
CA VAL A 465 3.02 -13.29 4.03
C VAL A 465 1.93 -14.17 4.67
N PRO A 466 2.08 -14.61 5.93
CA PRO A 466 1.04 -15.36 6.62
C PRO A 466 -0.30 -14.63 6.66
N VAL A 467 -1.39 -15.40 6.62
CA VAL A 467 -2.76 -14.88 6.77
C VAL A 467 -3.38 -15.45 8.06
N VAL A 468 -3.78 -14.57 8.97
CA VAL A 468 -4.42 -14.94 10.24
C VAL A 468 -5.89 -14.55 10.19
N ILE A 469 -6.77 -15.55 10.17
CA ILE A 469 -8.21 -15.43 10.05
C ILE A 469 -8.82 -15.53 11.45
N ASN A 470 -9.00 -14.40 12.14
CA ASN A 470 -9.69 -14.38 13.44
C ASN A 470 -11.22 -14.33 13.27
N GLU A 471 -11.67 -13.70 12.19
CA GLU A 471 -13.07 -13.60 11.76
C GLU A 471 -13.23 -14.05 10.30
N THR A 472 -14.46 -14.06 9.77
CA THR A 472 -14.71 -14.59 8.42
C THR A 472 -13.97 -13.81 7.33
N LEU A 473 -13.16 -14.50 6.53
CA LEU A 473 -12.56 -13.96 5.31
C LEU A 473 -13.33 -14.45 4.09
N VAL A 474 -13.82 -13.52 3.26
CA VAL A 474 -14.35 -13.81 1.94
C VAL A 474 -13.26 -13.55 0.91
N VAL A 475 -13.05 -14.48 -0.03
CA VAL A 475 -12.12 -14.34 -1.14
C VAL A 475 -12.90 -14.46 -2.45
N ASP A 476 -12.90 -13.40 -3.26
CA ASP A 476 -13.73 -13.28 -4.47
C ASP A 476 -12.91 -12.97 -5.73
N PRO A 477 -12.20 -13.96 -6.31
CA PRO A 477 -11.70 -13.88 -7.68
C PRO A 477 -12.85 -13.96 -8.67
N ALA A 478 -13.31 -12.80 -9.13
CA ALA A 478 -14.58 -12.65 -9.83
C ALA A 478 -14.63 -13.33 -11.22
N SER A 479 -13.54 -13.28 -12.00
CA SER A 479 -13.42 -13.89 -13.34
C SER A 479 -12.60 -15.18 -13.31
N GLY A 480 -12.88 -16.10 -14.24
CA GLY A 480 -12.17 -17.37 -14.39
C GLY A 480 -10.67 -17.23 -14.75
N ASP A 481 -10.25 -16.04 -15.19
CA ASP A 481 -8.86 -15.73 -15.55
C ASP A 481 -8.07 -15.13 -14.37
N ASN A 482 -8.71 -14.84 -13.23
CA ASN A 482 -8.05 -14.27 -12.05
C ASN A 482 -7.75 -15.38 -11.04
N ALA A 483 -6.54 -15.38 -10.50
CA ALA A 483 -6.18 -16.18 -9.33
C ALA A 483 -5.74 -15.32 -8.14
N LEU A 484 -6.05 -15.81 -6.94
CA LEU A 484 -5.34 -15.42 -5.71
C LEU A 484 -4.57 -16.65 -5.22
N ILE A 485 -3.26 -16.49 -5.06
CA ILE A 485 -2.34 -17.51 -4.56
C ILE A 485 -1.90 -17.06 -3.16
N ILE A 486 -2.07 -17.92 -2.16
CA ILE A 486 -1.57 -17.71 -0.80
C ILE A 486 -0.46 -18.72 -0.55
N GLU A 487 0.78 -18.23 -0.49
CA GLU A 487 1.98 -19.06 -0.44
C GLU A 487 2.48 -19.35 0.98
N ARG A 488 1.93 -18.65 1.98
CA ARG A 488 2.32 -18.80 3.39
C ARG A 488 1.18 -19.31 4.24
N ASN A 489 1.51 -19.68 5.48
CA ASN A 489 0.58 -20.33 6.38
C ASN A 489 -0.70 -19.49 6.59
N MET A 490 -1.84 -20.14 6.46
CA MET A 490 -3.14 -19.63 6.88
C MET A 490 -3.50 -20.23 8.24
N SER A 491 -3.92 -19.39 9.19
CA SER A 491 -4.22 -19.82 10.56
C SER A 491 -5.37 -19.02 11.17
N GLY A 492 -5.75 -19.32 12.41
CA GLY A 492 -6.76 -18.58 13.18
C GLY A 492 -8.11 -19.28 13.28
N PRO A 493 -8.99 -18.85 14.21
CA PRO A 493 -10.26 -19.51 14.51
C PRO A 493 -11.40 -19.23 13.51
N GLY A 494 -11.26 -18.22 12.65
CA GLY A 494 -12.29 -17.79 11.71
C GLY A 494 -12.42 -18.69 10.48
N GLY A 495 -13.52 -18.49 9.75
CA GLY A 495 -13.84 -19.26 8.54
C GLY A 495 -13.44 -18.57 7.24
N LEU A 496 -13.42 -19.35 6.15
CA LEU A 496 -13.06 -18.91 4.82
C LEU A 496 -14.21 -19.16 3.84
N ILE A 497 -14.57 -18.15 3.07
CA ILE A 497 -15.58 -18.24 2.00
C ILE A 497 -14.92 -17.98 0.66
N LYS A 498 -14.86 -18.99 -0.20
CA LYS A 498 -14.48 -18.84 -1.60
C LYS A 498 -15.70 -18.45 -2.44
N ARG A 499 -15.67 -17.23 -2.97
CA ARG A 499 -16.63 -16.67 -3.93
C ARG A 499 -15.96 -16.47 -5.30
N GLY A 500 -16.77 -16.22 -6.33
CA GLY A 500 -16.28 -15.84 -7.66
C GLY A 500 -15.80 -17.02 -8.50
N ASN A 501 -15.74 -16.83 -9.81
CA ASN A 501 -15.48 -17.93 -10.76
C ASN A 501 -14.02 -18.30 -10.93
N GLY A 502 -13.11 -17.45 -10.45
CA GLY A 502 -11.67 -17.64 -10.54
C GLY A 502 -11.12 -18.63 -9.52
N LEU A 503 -9.80 -18.74 -9.52
CA LEU A 503 -9.03 -19.66 -8.70
C LEU A 503 -8.64 -19.00 -7.36
N LEU A 504 -8.83 -19.71 -6.26
CA LEU A 504 -8.08 -19.49 -5.03
C LEU A 504 -7.14 -20.67 -4.85
N GLU A 505 -5.85 -20.41 -4.76
CA GLU A 505 -4.81 -21.40 -4.53
C GLU A 505 -4.17 -21.15 -3.18
N ILE A 506 -4.01 -22.21 -2.38
CA ILE A 506 -3.32 -22.17 -1.09
C ILE A 506 -2.20 -23.20 -1.16
N ASP A 507 -0.97 -22.69 -1.33
CA ASP A 507 0.26 -23.46 -1.47
C ASP A 507 1.23 -23.09 -0.35
N GLN A 508 1.09 -23.72 0.81
CA GLN A 508 1.79 -23.24 2.00
C GLN A 508 3.23 -23.73 2.05
N PHE A 509 4.20 -22.83 1.86
CA PHE A 509 5.58 -23.08 2.27
C PHE A 509 5.66 -23.13 3.80
N LEU A 510 5.60 -24.35 4.34
CA LEU A 510 5.61 -24.58 5.78
C LEU A 510 6.90 -24.08 6.43
N GLU A 511 6.78 -23.08 7.30
CA GLU A 511 7.81 -22.77 8.29
C GLU A 511 7.68 -23.74 9.48
N SER A 512 8.80 -24.38 9.83
CA SER A 512 8.86 -25.39 10.88
C SER A 512 8.29 -24.89 12.22
N GLY A 513 7.15 -25.43 12.65
CA GLY A 513 6.61 -25.23 14.01
C GLY A 513 5.27 -24.49 14.12
N LEU A 514 4.64 -24.08 13.01
CA LEU A 514 3.29 -23.50 13.03
C LEU A 514 2.21 -24.58 12.83
N LYS A 515 1.02 -24.36 13.41
CA LYS A 515 -0.18 -25.18 13.13
C LYS A 515 -0.54 -24.99 11.66
N THR A 516 -0.73 -26.10 10.95
CA THR A 516 -1.19 -26.13 9.57
C THR A 516 -2.68 -25.82 9.53
N GLY A 517 -3.06 -24.70 8.90
CA GLY A 517 -4.45 -24.38 8.63
C GLY A 517 -5.21 -23.56 9.69
N TYR A 518 -6.39 -23.09 9.27
CA TYR A 518 -7.36 -22.35 10.07
C TYR A 518 -8.38 -23.31 10.70
N GLU A 519 -9.12 -22.86 11.74
CA GLU A 519 -10.03 -23.71 12.51
C GLU A 519 -11.50 -23.58 12.11
N GLY A 520 -11.88 -22.48 11.43
CA GLY A 520 -13.26 -22.21 11.07
C GLY A 520 -13.74 -23.00 9.85
N ASP A 521 -15.00 -22.78 9.50
CA ASP A 521 -15.65 -23.44 8.36
C ASP A 521 -15.11 -22.95 7.02
N THR A 522 -15.18 -23.82 6.03
CA THR A 522 -14.84 -23.56 4.63
C THR A 522 -16.10 -23.61 3.79
N GLN A 523 -16.47 -22.49 3.18
CA GLN A 523 -17.60 -22.42 2.25
C GLN A 523 -17.12 -22.13 0.83
N ILE A 524 -17.61 -22.88 -0.14
CA ILE A 524 -17.24 -22.76 -1.55
C ILE A 524 -18.50 -22.46 -2.36
N GLU A 525 -18.64 -21.19 -2.75
CA GLU A 525 -19.81 -20.70 -3.47
C GLU A 525 -19.67 -20.86 -5.00
N ALA A 526 -18.47 -20.60 -5.52
CA ALA A 526 -18.17 -20.65 -6.95
C ALA A 526 -16.67 -20.80 -7.24
N GLY A 527 -16.35 -21.13 -8.49
CA GLY A 527 -14.97 -21.30 -8.96
C GLY A 527 -14.27 -22.47 -8.30
N THR A 528 -12.93 -22.42 -8.27
CA THR A 528 -12.11 -23.48 -7.68
C THR A 528 -11.33 -22.96 -6.49
N MET A 529 -11.36 -23.70 -5.39
CA MET A 529 -10.43 -23.58 -4.27
C MET A 529 -9.47 -24.77 -4.33
N ARG A 530 -8.17 -24.51 -4.53
CA ARG A 530 -7.12 -25.52 -4.59
C ARG A 530 -6.25 -25.51 -3.35
N LEU A 531 -6.02 -26.70 -2.79
CA LEU A 531 -5.19 -26.93 -1.61
C LEU A 531 -4.00 -27.82 -1.99
N PHE A 532 -2.78 -27.38 -1.70
CA PHE A 532 -1.56 -28.19 -1.85
C PHE A 532 -1.15 -28.93 -0.57
N ASP A 533 -1.84 -28.64 0.55
CA ASP A 533 -1.64 -29.26 1.84
C ASP A 533 -2.99 -29.55 2.52
N PRO A 534 -3.08 -30.57 3.39
CA PRO A 534 -4.26 -30.83 4.21
C PRO A 534 -4.36 -29.80 5.34
N ILE A 535 -5.09 -28.71 5.09
CA ILE A 535 -5.16 -27.54 5.98
C ILE A 535 -6.55 -27.31 6.57
N LEU A 536 -7.54 -28.15 6.24
CA LEU A 536 -8.88 -27.99 6.77
C LEU A 536 -8.96 -28.45 8.22
N SER A 537 -9.89 -27.86 8.97
CA SER A 537 -10.06 -28.18 10.39
C SER A 537 -10.88 -29.44 10.60
N ASP A 538 -10.35 -30.34 11.43
CA ASP A 538 -11.08 -31.51 11.95
C ASP A 538 -12.29 -31.15 12.84
N THR A 539 -12.37 -29.89 13.30
CA THR A 539 -13.53 -29.32 13.99
C THR A 539 -14.45 -28.50 13.08
N GLY A 540 -13.96 -28.08 11.91
CA GLY A 540 -14.67 -27.25 10.94
C GLY A 540 -15.54 -28.04 9.97
N ARG A 541 -16.31 -27.31 9.17
CA ARG A 541 -17.21 -27.86 8.14
C ARG A 541 -16.76 -27.44 6.75
N VAL A 542 -16.97 -28.30 5.75
CA VAL A 542 -16.92 -27.92 4.32
C VAL A 542 -18.33 -27.77 3.80
N ILE A 543 -18.62 -26.67 3.11
CA ILE A 543 -19.97 -26.32 2.66
C ILE A 543 -19.91 -25.94 1.17
N PHE A 544 -20.57 -26.72 0.32
CA PHE A 544 -20.86 -26.35 -1.07
C PHE A 544 -22.26 -25.73 -1.15
N THR A 545 -22.37 -24.53 -1.73
CA THR A 545 -23.68 -23.89 -1.92
C THR A 545 -24.41 -24.43 -3.15
N PRO A 546 -25.76 -24.33 -3.20
CA PRO A 546 -26.57 -24.75 -4.34
C PRO A 546 -26.06 -24.23 -5.67
N TYR A 547 -26.17 -25.05 -6.71
CA TYR A 547 -25.88 -24.65 -8.08
C TYR A 547 -26.79 -23.48 -8.51
N VAL A 548 -26.18 -22.34 -8.85
CA VAL A 548 -26.89 -21.18 -9.39
C VAL A 548 -26.41 -20.90 -10.81
N SER A 549 -27.29 -21.15 -11.79
CA SER A 549 -27.22 -20.59 -13.15
C SER A 549 -25.85 -20.67 -13.86
N GLY A 550 -25.20 -21.83 -13.88
CA GLY A 550 -23.91 -22.02 -14.60
C GLY A 550 -22.69 -22.11 -13.70
N THR A 551 -22.86 -21.91 -12.39
CA THR A 551 -21.78 -21.74 -11.43
C THR A 551 -21.85 -22.79 -10.33
N ARG A 552 -20.77 -23.54 -10.13
CA ARG A 552 -20.60 -24.52 -9.05
C ARG A 552 -19.23 -24.32 -8.41
N GLY A 553 -19.17 -24.30 -7.10
CA GLY A 553 -17.92 -24.33 -6.36
C GLY A 553 -17.24 -25.70 -6.43
N LYS A 554 -15.92 -25.73 -6.56
CA LYS A 554 -15.11 -26.95 -6.52
C LYS A 554 -13.98 -26.85 -5.49
N LEU A 555 -13.71 -27.96 -4.82
CA LEU A 555 -12.55 -28.16 -3.96
C LEU A 555 -11.55 -29.08 -4.68
N ASP A 556 -10.37 -28.55 -5.00
CA ASP A 556 -9.26 -29.28 -5.61
C ASP A 556 -8.24 -29.65 -4.53
N LEU A 557 -8.25 -30.91 -4.10
CA LEU A 557 -7.35 -31.46 -3.09
C LEU A 557 -6.08 -31.95 -3.79
N PHE A 558 -5.16 -31.04 -4.09
CA PHE A 558 -3.97 -31.27 -4.90
C PHE A 558 -2.75 -31.69 -4.06
N HIS A 559 -2.94 -32.70 -3.20
CA HIS A 559 -1.89 -33.10 -2.24
C HIS A 559 -1.75 -34.61 -2.05
N GLY A 560 -2.56 -35.44 -2.72
CA GLY A 560 -2.47 -36.90 -2.67
C GLY A 560 -2.69 -37.53 -1.29
N GLN A 561 -3.24 -36.77 -0.33
CA GLN A 561 -3.44 -37.18 1.07
C GLN A 561 -4.91 -36.99 1.49
N SER A 562 -5.25 -37.47 2.70
CA SER A 562 -6.53 -37.17 3.34
C SER A 562 -6.48 -35.80 4.02
N ASP A 563 -7.55 -35.02 3.91
CA ASP A 563 -7.85 -33.89 4.79
C ASP A 563 -9.08 -34.21 5.66
N VAL A 564 -9.11 -33.78 6.91
CA VAL A 564 -10.11 -34.23 7.90
C VAL A 564 -11.02 -33.08 8.30
N VAL A 565 -12.34 -33.30 8.25
CA VAL A 565 -13.34 -32.30 8.61
C VAL A 565 -14.43 -32.87 9.50
N ASN A 566 -15.04 -32.04 10.34
CA ASN A 566 -16.13 -32.50 11.19
C ASN A 566 -17.37 -32.87 10.37
N ALA A 567 -17.80 -32.02 9.43
CA ALA A 567 -18.97 -32.26 8.61
C ALA A 567 -18.81 -31.73 7.17
N LEU A 568 -19.52 -32.34 6.24
CA LEU A 568 -19.63 -31.89 4.85
C LEU A 568 -21.10 -31.55 4.56
N TYR A 569 -21.35 -30.39 3.95
CA TYR A 569 -22.67 -29.97 3.48
C TYR A 569 -22.62 -29.78 1.97
N ILE A 570 -23.60 -30.36 1.28
CA ILE A 570 -23.80 -30.23 -0.15
C ILE A 570 -25.19 -29.68 -0.38
N ASP A 571 -25.27 -28.50 -0.97
CA ASP A 571 -26.53 -27.83 -1.35
C ASP A 571 -27.50 -27.68 -0.15
N GLY A 572 -26.94 -27.44 1.05
CA GLY A 572 -27.66 -27.32 2.32
C GLY A 572 -27.80 -28.63 3.11
N VAL A 573 -27.57 -29.78 2.49
CA VAL A 573 -27.76 -31.11 3.12
C VAL A 573 -26.45 -31.60 3.73
N GLN A 574 -26.47 -31.98 5.01
CA GLN A 574 -25.32 -32.64 5.65
C GLN A 574 -25.11 -34.04 5.08
N MET A 575 -23.89 -34.36 4.67
CA MET A 575 -23.51 -35.66 4.15
C MET A 575 -23.14 -36.63 5.29
N PRO A 576 -23.31 -37.96 5.11
CA PRO A 576 -22.84 -38.96 6.07
C PRO A 576 -21.33 -38.90 6.34
N SER A 577 -20.89 -39.45 7.48
CA SER A 577 -19.47 -39.67 7.71
C SER A 577 -18.90 -40.64 6.68
N GLY A 578 -17.64 -40.45 6.29
CA GLY A 578 -17.03 -41.25 5.22
C GLY A 578 -15.95 -40.49 4.45
N THR A 579 -15.54 -41.09 3.34
CA THR A 579 -14.49 -40.59 2.45
C THR A 579 -15.06 -40.05 1.14
N TYR A 580 -14.71 -38.79 0.81
CA TYR A 580 -15.22 -38.06 -0.35
C TYR A 580 -14.07 -37.54 -1.19
N GLY A 581 -14.15 -37.66 -2.51
CA GLY A 581 -13.11 -37.14 -3.40
C GLY A 581 -13.46 -37.30 -4.86
N SER A 582 -12.48 -36.99 -5.73
CA SER A 582 -12.63 -37.13 -7.18
C SER A 582 -12.24 -38.53 -7.67
N SER A 583 -12.58 -38.85 -8.90
CA SER A 583 -12.16 -40.05 -9.61
C SER A 583 -10.64 -40.10 -9.89
N SER A 584 -9.92 -39.01 -9.62
CA SER A 584 -8.45 -38.95 -9.72
C SER A 584 -7.73 -39.53 -8.52
N VAL A 585 -8.43 -39.79 -7.40
CA VAL A 585 -7.86 -40.45 -6.22
C VAL A 585 -7.50 -41.90 -6.55
N THR A 586 -6.24 -42.28 -6.32
CA THR A 586 -5.76 -43.64 -6.55
C THR A 586 -5.19 -44.24 -5.27
N GLY A 587 -5.32 -45.56 -5.10
CA GLY A 587 -4.77 -46.26 -3.92
C GLY A 587 -5.62 -46.23 -2.66
N THR A 588 -6.68 -45.42 -2.63
CA THR A 588 -7.70 -45.36 -1.58
C THR A 588 -9.07 -45.72 -2.17
N VAL A 589 -9.91 -46.44 -1.42
CA VAL A 589 -11.32 -46.67 -1.80
C VAL A 589 -12.14 -45.56 -1.18
N LEU A 590 -12.80 -44.76 -2.01
CA LEU A 590 -13.71 -43.70 -1.57
C LEU A 590 -15.12 -44.26 -1.37
N ASP A 591 -15.81 -43.78 -0.33
CA ASP A 591 -17.23 -44.07 -0.11
C ASP A 591 -18.09 -43.30 -1.14
N VAL A 592 -17.67 -42.08 -1.47
CA VAL A 592 -18.33 -41.21 -2.46
C VAL A 592 -17.32 -40.62 -3.42
N VAL A 593 -17.57 -40.80 -4.72
CA VAL A 593 -16.83 -40.17 -5.81
C VAL A 593 -17.72 -39.09 -6.44
N ASP A 594 -17.31 -37.83 -6.34
CA ASP A 594 -18.06 -36.67 -6.85
C ASP A 594 -17.11 -35.70 -7.59
N ASP A 595 -17.03 -35.87 -8.93
CA ASP A 595 -16.21 -35.02 -9.81
C ASP A 595 -16.83 -33.64 -10.08
N ASP A 596 -18.08 -33.42 -9.68
CA ASP A 596 -18.75 -32.14 -9.83
C ASP A 596 -18.30 -31.15 -8.76
N ARG A 597 -17.97 -31.64 -7.55
CA ARG A 597 -17.54 -30.82 -6.40
C ARG A 597 -16.08 -31.03 -5.99
N PHE A 598 -15.49 -32.19 -6.30
CA PHE A 598 -14.11 -32.50 -5.95
C PHE A 598 -13.21 -32.64 -7.19
N MET A 599 -11.94 -32.26 -7.01
CA MET A 599 -10.85 -32.43 -7.97
C MET A 599 -9.57 -32.82 -7.22
N GLY A 600 -8.52 -33.17 -7.96
CA GLY A 600 -7.23 -33.51 -7.37
C GLY A 600 -7.14 -34.97 -6.90
N ASP A 601 -5.94 -35.36 -6.46
CA ASP A 601 -5.59 -36.73 -6.05
C ASP A 601 -5.71 -36.97 -4.53
N GLY A 602 -6.02 -35.94 -3.74
CA GLY A 602 -6.41 -36.01 -2.33
C GLY A 602 -7.90 -36.24 -2.09
N TRP A 603 -8.29 -36.48 -0.83
CA TRP A 603 -9.69 -36.76 -0.45
C TRP A 603 -10.04 -36.20 0.93
N LEU A 604 -11.32 -35.93 1.18
CA LEU A 604 -11.84 -35.58 2.50
C LEU A 604 -12.20 -36.82 3.32
N VAL A 605 -11.99 -36.73 4.63
CA VAL A 605 -12.52 -37.64 5.66
C VAL A 605 -13.50 -36.85 6.53
N VAL A 606 -14.77 -37.21 6.48
CA VAL A 606 -15.86 -36.57 7.23
C VAL A 606 -16.13 -37.36 8.51
N LEU A 607 -16.02 -36.71 9.67
CA LEU A 607 -16.09 -37.38 10.98
C LEU A 607 -17.51 -37.57 11.52
N SER A 608 -18.40 -36.61 11.31
CA SER A 608 -19.75 -36.62 11.86
C SER A 608 -20.79 -36.97 10.80
N ASP A 609 -21.67 -37.90 11.15
CA ASP A 609 -22.85 -38.20 10.34
C ASP A 609 -23.81 -37.02 10.32
N ALA A 610 -24.55 -36.90 9.21
CA ALA A 610 -25.80 -36.16 9.14
C ALA A 610 -26.61 -36.41 10.42
N SER A 611 -26.97 -35.33 11.13
CA SER A 611 -27.67 -35.43 12.42
C SER A 611 -29.04 -36.12 12.35
N SER A 612 -29.46 -36.62 11.19
CA SER A 612 -30.65 -37.42 11.05
C SER A 612 -30.36 -38.85 10.53
N PRO A 613 -30.25 -39.84 11.46
CA PRO A 613 -30.41 -41.27 11.13
C PRO A 613 -31.68 -41.57 10.32
N ASP A 614 -32.61 -40.62 10.32
CA ASP A 614 -33.88 -40.68 9.63
C ASP A 614 -33.73 -40.66 8.11
N TYR A 615 -32.81 -39.88 7.52
CA TYR A 615 -32.54 -39.90 6.06
C TYR A 615 -32.07 -41.27 5.61
N GLN A 616 -31.07 -41.80 6.31
CA GLN A 616 -30.52 -43.12 6.00
C GLN A 616 -31.58 -44.21 6.16
N SER A 617 -32.42 -44.12 7.20
CA SER A 617 -33.53 -45.05 7.40
C SER A 617 -34.61 -44.93 6.31
N TRP A 618 -34.89 -43.72 5.84
CA TRP A 618 -35.85 -43.47 4.77
C TRP A 618 -35.32 -43.99 3.43
N ALA A 619 -34.10 -43.61 3.04
CA ALA A 619 -33.46 -44.03 1.78
C ALA A 619 -33.33 -45.56 1.72
N SER A 620 -32.88 -46.18 2.83
CA SER A 620 -32.84 -47.65 2.93
C SER A 620 -34.22 -48.30 2.84
N GLY A 621 -35.28 -47.62 3.31
CA GLY A 621 -36.66 -48.09 3.22
C GLY A 621 -37.19 -48.13 1.78
N PHE A 622 -36.73 -47.21 0.93
CA PHE A 622 -37.02 -47.18 -0.51
C PHE A 622 -36.05 -48.00 -1.35
N GLY A 623 -34.91 -48.42 -0.77
CA GLY A 623 -33.89 -49.19 -1.48
C GLY A 623 -33.12 -48.35 -2.50
N LEU A 624 -32.93 -47.07 -2.20
CA LEU A 624 -32.17 -46.14 -3.04
C LEU A 624 -30.70 -46.56 -3.10
N GLU A 625 -30.13 -46.44 -4.29
CA GLU A 625 -28.70 -46.65 -4.54
C GLU A 625 -27.92 -45.33 -4.51
N GLY A 626 -28.59 -44.21 -4.82
CA GLY A 626 -28.02 -42.87 -4.81
C GLY A 626 -28.06 -42.14 -3.45
N LEU A 627 -27.29 -41.06 -3.38
CA LEU A 627 -27.17 -40.10 -2.30
C LEU A 627 -28.31 -39.06 -2.35
N PRO A 628 -28.45 -38.15 -1.35
CA PRO A 628 -29.52 -37.13 -1.34
C PRO A 628 -29.59 -36.22 -2.58
N HIS A 629 -28.52 -36.09 -3.35
CA HIS A 629 -28.51 -35.25 -4.55
C HIS A 629 -28.70 -36.03 -5.84
N ASP A 630 -28.72 -37.36 -5.77
CA ASP A 630 -29.02 -38.21 -6.92
C ASP A 630 -30.54 -38.19 -7.18
N ASP A 631 -30.91 -38.65 -8.36
CA ASP A 631 -32.28 -38.74 -8.87
C ASP A 631 -32.46 -40.18 -9.37
N ASP A 632 -32.77 -41.09 -8.44
CA ASP A 632 -32.73 -42.53 -8.68
C ASP A 632 -33.81 -42.99 -9.68
N ASP A 633 -34.91 -42.22 -9.80
CA ASP A 633 -36.01 -42.52 -10.71
C ASP A 633 -36.04 -41.65 -11.99
N LEU A 634 -35.08 -40.72 -12.12
CA LEU A 634 -34.80 -39.89 -13.29
C LEU A 634 -35.94 -38.93 -13.66
N ASP A 635 -36.61 -38.36 -12.65
CA ASP A 635 -37.76 -37.48 -12.81
C ASP A 635 -37.42 -35.98 -12.71
N GLY A 636 -36.17 -35.67 -12.39
CA GLY A 636 -35.63 -34.32 -12.25
C GLY A 636 -35.75 -33.74 -10.84
N VAL A 637 -36.21 -34.52 -9.85
CA VAL A 637 -36.23 -34.17 -8.43
C VAL A 637 -35.17 -35.00 -7.70
N SER A 638 -34.43 -34.37 -6.78
CA SER A 638 -33.38 -35.09 -6.03
C SER A 638 -33.99 -35.91 -4.90
N ASN A 639 -33.36 -37.05 -4.56
CA ASN A 639 -33.73 -37.89 -3.41
C ASN A 639 -33.88 -37.07 -2.11
N GLY A 640 -33.12 -35.99 -1.95
CA GLY A 640 -33.13 -35.08 -0.81
C GLY A 640 -34.30 -34.09 -0.82
N ASP A 641 -34.70 -33.59 -1.98
CA ASP A 641 -35.95 -32.83 -2.13
C ASP A 641 -37.16 -33.73 -1.86
N GLU A 642 -37.12 -34.95 -2.37
CA GLU A 642 -38.17 -35.92 -2.17
C GLU A 642 -38.30 -36.35 -0.71
N TYR A 643 -37.15 -36.53 -0.07
CA TYR A 643 -37.05 -36.71 1.35
C TYR A 643 -37.67 -35.56 2.13
N ALA A 644 -37.29 -34.32 1.83
CA ALA A 644 -37.75 -33.15 2.57
C ALA A 644 -39.25 -32.95 2.39
N PHE A 645 -39.75 -33.11 1.18
CA PHE A 645 -41.15 -32.86 0.86
C PHE A 645 -42.06 -34.10 0.94
N GLY A 646 -41.49 -35.25 1.30
CA GLY A 646 -42.21 -36.49 1.57
C GLY A 646 -42.83 -37.12 0.32
N THR A 647 -42.17 -37.01 -0.84
CA THR A 647 -42.57 -37.67 -2.09
C THR A 647 -41.96 -39.08 -2.17
N ASP A 648 -42.32 -39.83 -3.22
CA ASP A 648 -41.88 -41.22 -3.44
C ASP A 648 -40.71 -41.30 -4.46
N PRO A 649 -39.47 -41.54 -3.98
CA PRO A 649 -38.23 -41.50 -4.78
C PRO A 649 -38.01 -42.70 -5.70
N THR A 650 -39.05 -43.53 -5.84
CA THR A 650 -39.03 -44.69 -6.74
C THR A 650 -40.06 -44.58 -7.85
N SER A 651 -40.75 -43.45 -7.91
CA SER A 651 -41.87 -43.20 -8.80
C SER A 651 -41.72 -41.85 -9.46
N ALA A 652 -41.23 -41.86 -10.72
CA ALA A 652 -41.02 -40.68 -11.56
C ALA A 652 -42.27 -39.82 -11.88
N SER A 653 -43.41 -40.16 -11.28
CA SER A 653 -44.64 -39.37 -11.29
C SER A 653 -44.86 -38.58 -9.99
N SER A 654 -43.98 -38.73 -9.00
CA SER A 654 -44.09 -38.16 -7.65
C SER A 654 -43.41 -36.78 -7.52
N VAL A 655 -43.32 -36.03 -8.60
CA VAL A 655 -42.59 -34.75 -8.73
C VAL A 655 -43.17 -33.53 -7.99
N SER A 656 -44.32 -33.65 -7.32
CA SER A 656 -45.01 -32.45 -6.78
C SER A 656 -45.49 -32.62 -5.35
N PRO A 657 -44.93 -31.85 -4.40
CA PRO A 657 -45.39 -31.86 -3.02
C PRO A 657 -46.54 -30.88 -2.74
N ILE A 658 -46.97 -30.10 -3.73
CA ILE A 658 -48.07 -29.15 -3.55
C ILE A 658 -49.40 -29.91 -3.58
N SER A 659 -50.06 -30.01 -2.42
CA SER A 659 -51.36 -30.68 -2.29
C SER A 659 -52.52 -29.75 -2.66
N GLU A 660 -52.39 -28.45 -2.39
CA GLU A 660 -53.35 -27.42 -2.79
C GLU A 660 -52.61 -26.17 -3.25
N SER A 661 -52.87 -25.71 -4.49
CA SER A 661 -52.31 -24.47 -5.01
C SER A 661 -52.81 -23.24 -4.25
N LEU A 662 -52.06 -22.14 -4.32
CA LEU A 662 -52.42 -20.88 -3.67
C LEU A 662 -53.81 -20.38 -4.10
N ASP A 663 -54.73 -20.32 -3.16
CA ASP A 663 -56.02 -19.67 -3.31
C ASP A 663 -55.87 -18.17 -3.04
N ALA A 664 -56.05 -17.35 -4.07
CA ALA A 664 -55.94 -15.90 -3.99
C ALA A 664 -57.03 -15.24 -3.11
N ALA A 665 -58.15 -15.91 -2.86
CA ALA A 665 -59.23 -15.39 -2.02
C ALA A 665 -58.95 -15.56 -0.52
N THR A 666 -58.35 -16.69 -0.14
CA THR A 666 -58.04 -17.01 1.27
C THR A 666 -56.58 -16.77 1.64
N GLY A 667 -55.70 -16.67 0.64
CA GLY A 667 -54.25 -16.59 0.82
C GLY A 667 -53.63 -17.90 1.29
N THR A 668 -54.31 -19.02 1.10
CA THR A 668 -53.86 -20.33 1.61
C THR A 668 -53.31 -21.22 0.52
N PHE A 669 -52.25 -21.97 0.82
CA PHE A 669 -51.79 -23.10 0.01
C PHE A 669 -51.38 -24.25 0.95
N SER A 670 -51.37 -25.46 0.42
CA SER A 670 -50.99 -26.65 1.19
C SER A 670 -49.91 -27.45 0.45
N TYR A 671 -48.97 -28.02 1.21
CA TYR A 671 -47.90 -28.87 0.68
C TYR A 671 -47.57 -30.00 1.65
N THR A 672 -46.94 -31.06 1.17
CA THR A 672 -46.44 -32.15 2.01
C THR A 672 -45.00 -31.90 2.44
N ARG A 673 -44.65 -32.35 3.64
CA ARG A 673 -43.26 -32.41 4.10
C ARG A 673 -43.02 -33.59 5.01
N ARG A 674 -41.79 -34.05 5.09
CA ARG A 674 -41.39 -35.04 6.09
C ARG A 674 -41.49 -34.43 7.48
N ASN A 675 -42.22 -35.11 8.36
CA ASN A 675 -42.57 -34.56 9.67
C ASN A 675 -41.33 -34.39 10.55
N PRO A 676 -40.89 -33.15 10.84
CA PRO A 676 -39.68 -32.90 11.60
C PRO A 676 -39.85 -33.17 13.10
N VAL A 677 -41.09 -33.10 13.62
CA VAL A 677 -41.41 -33.30 15.04
C VAL A 677 -41.30 -34.77 15.42
N SER A 678 -41.75 -35.69 14.57
CA SER A 678 -41.76 -37.12 14.88
C SER A 678 -40.49 -37.86 14.48
N ASN A 679 -39.71 -37.32 13.54
CA ASN A 679 -38.59 -38.06 12.96
C ASN A 679 -37.20 -37.41 13.15
N ALA A 680 -37.12 -36.25 13.83
CA ALA A 680 -35.86 -35.55 14.08
C ALA A 680 -35.04 -35.34 12.79
N THR A 681 -35.72 -34.87 11.73
CA THR A 681 -35.17 -34.78 10.36
C THR A 681 -34.00 -33.82 10.22
N GLY A 682 -33.83 -32.90 11.18
CA GLY A 682 -32.89 -31.78 11.06
C GLY A 682 -33.35 -30.66 10.13
N LEU A 683 -34.48 -30.85 9.42
CA LEU A 683 -34.99 -29.91 8.43
C LEU A 683 -35.79 -28.78 9.06
N SER A 684 -35.55 -27.58 8.55
CA SER A 684 -36.37 -26.40 8.74
C SER A 684 -36.99 -25.96 7.41
N TYR A 685 -38.07 -25.18 7.47
CA TYR A 685 -38.78 -24.73 6.28
C TYR A 685 -39.01 -23.23 6.36
N ARG A 686 -38.71 -22.53 5.26
CA ARG A 686 -39.05 -21.11 5.10
C ARG A 686 -39.89 -20.89 3.85
N TYR A 687 -40.57 -19.75 3.86
CA TYR A 687 -41.47 -19.34 2.78
C TYR A 687 -40.94 -18.07 2.14
N GLU A 688 -40.87 -18.07 0.82
CA GLU A 688 -40.45 -16.93 0.03
C GLU A 688 -41.50 -16.59 -1.03
N TYR A 689 -41.56 -15.33 -1.42
CA TYR A 689 -42.46 -14.86 -2.47
C TYR A 689 -41.71 -14.06 -3.54
N SER A 690 -42.29 -14.02 -4.73
CA SER A 690 -41.87 -13.17 -5.84
C SER A 690 -43.08 -12.58 -6.54
N VAL A 691 -42.95 -11.39 -7.12
CA VAL A 691 -44.00 -10.74 -7.92
C VAL A 691 -43.72 -10.80 -9.43
N SER A 692 -42.57 -11.35 -9.83
CA SER A 692 -42.10 -11.39 -11.22
C SER A 692 -41.57 -12.75 -11.66
N LEU A 693 -41.26 -13.65 -10.73
CA LEU A 693 -40.58 -14.93 -10.97
C LEU A 693 -39.14 -14.79 -11.53
N ALA A 694 -38.61 -13.57 -11.64
CA ALA A 694 -37.34 -13.25 -12.30
C ALA A 694 -36.14 -13.22 -11.34
N ASN A 695 -35.92 -14.28 -10.56
CA ASN A 695 -34.87 -14.42 -9.54
C ASN A 695 -34.91 -13.42 -8.36
N ASP A 696 -35.94 -12.59 -8.27
CA ASP A 696 -36.22 -11.72 -7.12
C ASP A 696 -37.14 -12.43 -6.11
N TRP A 697 -36.57 -13.28 -5.25
CA TRP A 697 -37.29 -13.93 -4.16
C TRP A 697 -37.02 -13.23 -2.82
N ALA A 698 -38.09 -12.88 -2.11
CA ALA A 698 -38.02 -12.25 -0.79
C ALA A 698 -38.69 -13.13 0.27
N PRO A 699 -38.21 -13.13 1.53
CA PRO A 699 -38.88 -13.82 2.63
C PRO A 699 -40.33 -13.35 2.79
N VAL A 700 -41.26 -14.28 3.02
CA VAL A 700 -42.64 -13.93 3.38
C VAL A 700 -42.61 -13.14 4.71
N PRO A 701 -43.25 -11.95 4.79
CA PRO A 701 -43.23 -11.14 6.01
C PRO A 701 -43.81 -11.87 7.23
N ALA A 702 -43.33 -11.51 8.42
CA ALA A 702 -43.83 -12.05 9.68
C ALA A 702 -45.36 -11.86 9.83
N GLY A 703 -46.02 -12.82 10.47
CA GLY A 703 -47.48 -12.82 10.65
C GLY A 703 -48.26 -13.69 9.66
N PHE A 704 -47.59 -14.57 8.92
CA PHE A 704 -48.25 -15.69 8.24
C PHE A 704 -48.73 -16.75 9.25
N GLY A 705 -49.73 -17.53 8.87
CA GLY A 705 -50.20 -18.69 9.64
C GLY A 705 -49.61 -19.98 9.07
N GLU A 706 -49.21 -20.91 9.94
CA GLU A 706 -48.83 -22.27 9.56
C GLU A 706 -49.58 -23.26 10.46
N SER A 707 -50.12 -24.31 9.86
CA SER A 707 -50.70 -25.44 10.59
C SER A 707 -50.37 -26.75 9.91
N SER A 708 -50.02 -27.77 10.70
CA SER A 708 -49.78 -29.14 10.24
C SER A 708 -50.94 -30.06 10.64
N ASP A 709 -51.22 -31.07 9.80
CA ASP A 709 -52.12 -32.19 10.12
C ASP A 709 -51.51 -33.25 11.06
N GLY A 710 -50.22 -33.15 11.35
CA GLY A 710 -49.46 -34.05 12.23
C GLY A 710 -49.22 -35.44 11.67
N GLY A 711 -49.31 -35.63 10.34
CA GLY A 711 -49.05 -36.91 9.68
C GLY A 711 -47.63 -37.46 9.94
N ASN A 712 -47.46 -38.78 9.92
CA ASN A 712 -46.17 -39.45 10.15
C ASN A 712 -46.05 -40.67 9.20
N PRO A 713 -44.98 -40.79 8.38
CA PRO A 713 -43.77 -39.96 8.34
C PRO A 713 -43.90 -38.63 7.60
N VAL A 714 -44.97 -38.43 6.83
CA VAL A 714 -45.23 -37.22 6.03
C VAL A 714 -46.46 -36.50 6.58
N GLU A 715 -46.38 -35.19 6.71
CA GLU A 715 -47.48 -34.30 7.13
C GLU A 715 -47.89 -33.36 6.01
N THR A 716 -49.15 -32.95 6.00
CA THR A 716 -49.64 -31.86 5.16
C THR A 716 -49.61 -30.56 5.95
N VAL A 717 -48.95 -29.55 5.41
CA VAL A 717 -48.83 -28.22 5.99
C VAL A 717 -49.68 -27.25 5.19
N THR A 718 -50.57 -26.54 5.88
CA THR A 718 -51.32 -25.42 5.32
C THR A 718 -50.70 -24.11 5.78
N VAL A 719 -50.38 -23.26 4.81
CA VAL A 719 -49.79 -21.93 5.03
C VAL A 719 -50.79 -20.86 4.64
N THR A 720 -50.96 -19.84 5.47
CA THR A 720 -51.81 -18.67 5.22
C THR A 720 -50.93 -17.42 5.11
N LEU A 721 -50.85 -16.84 3.92
CA LEU A 721 -50.04 -15.66 3.64
C LEU A 721 -50.61 -14.38 4.25
N PRO A 722 -49.77 -13.40 4.60
CA PRO A 722 -50.24 -12.08 5.00
C PRO A 722 -51.05 -11.40 3.90
N VAL A 723 -52.18 -10.79 4.25
CA VAL A 723 -53.10 -10.12 3.29
C VAL A 723 -52.42 -9.05 2.43
N GLY A 724 -51.32 -8.45 2.90
CA GLY A 724 -50.54 -7.48 2.13
C GLY A 724 -49.94 -8.06 0.85
N LEU A 725 -49.54 -9.34 0.86
CA LEU A 725 -48.98 -10.01 -0.32
C LEU A 725 -50.04 -10.27 -1.40
N LEU A 726 -51.29 -10.50 -1.00
CA LEU A 726 -52.41 -10.78 -1.91
C LEU A 726 -52.84 -9.56 -2.74
N SER A 727 -52.33 -8.36 -2.40
CA SER A 727 -52.57 -7.14 -3.18
C SER A 727 -51.72 -7.04 -4.45
N ASN A 728 -50.71 -7.91 -4.59
CA ASN A 728 -49.86 -7.94 -5.78
C ASN A 728 -50.62 -8.55 -6.97
N PRO A 729 -50.51 -7.94 -8.18
CA PRO A 729 -51.20 -8.43 -9.37
C PRO A 729 -50.64 -9.78 -9.88
N ALA A 730 -49.40 -10.10 -9.51
CA ALA A 730 -48.80 -11.41 -9.68
C ALA A 730 -48.10 -11.78 -8.37
N LEU A 731 -48.28 -13.00 -7.92
CA LEU A 731 -47.70 -13.53 -6.70
C LEU A 731 -47.31 -14.98 -6.91
N PHE A 732 -46.04 -15.26 -6.70
CA PHE A 732 -45.45 -16.57 -6.72
C PHE A 732 -44.91 -16.85 -5.32
N VAL A 733 -45.01 -18.10 -4.90
CA VAL A 733 -44.58 -18.53 -3.57
C VAL A 733 -43.77 -19.80 -3.74
N ARG A 734 -42.69 -19.94 -2.98
CA ARG A 734 -41.95 -21.18 -2.87
C ARG A 734 -41.71 -21.52 -1.41
N VAL A 735 -41.57 -22.82 -1.16
CA VAL A 735 -41.13 -23.37 0.11
C VAL A 735 -39.70 -23.84 -0.09
N VAL A 736 -38.83 -23.53 0.85
CA VAL A 736 -37.44 -23.99 0.85
C VAL A 736 -37.19 -24.79 2.12
N ALA A 737 -36.67 -26.00 1.95
CA ALA A 737 -36.18 -26.83 3.06
C ALA A 737 -34.68 -26.55 3.27
N GLU A 738 -34.24 -26.50 4.53
CA GLU A 738 -32.85 -26.29 4.95
C GLU A 738 -32.44 -27.23 6.07
#